data_AF-A0A2T6ATY0-F1
#
_entry.id   AF-A0A2T6ATY0-F1
#
_cell.length_a   1.000
_cell.length_b   1.000
_cell.length_c   1.000
_cell.angle_alpha   90.00
_cell.angle_beta   90.00
_cell.angle_gamma   90.00
#
_symmetry.space_group_name_H-M   'P 1'
#
loop_
_entity.id
_entity.type
_entity.pdbx_description
1 polymer ?
#
loop_
_entity_poly.entity_id
_entity_poly.type
_entity_poly.pdbx_seq_one_letter_code
_entity_poly.pdbx_strand_id
1 'polypeptide(L)'
;MAKSRIDEALAALAAAGDDGFGARRDVLERMSFDLLHRPALGGQIVAQLCAIETPSPNDEGLLDLLGAGLDAARIARENGKARGQTFLKTVEDTLDLARRQGRMTPAHNLIFAQLWTRNGLTAPASLELHRQGVILENGRRTANPVEGEALLEGLFTELIQQAEGDPLALHHALTESFPAMPPEMRDHVVAYSVGRSDALHADLACFWLLDPAPHIRLAAAQGLADRLARGDLPGRILATLVVLRSWMPEDAARRSVDQVLKEAMRKGVVADPDVTPWKIHGIRMTLPDGGGAQSIGVALQAGSQRKMAMLLLKQGQGVKDAYTIPCATAREQKSIIERMSEEVGALTGTTDCLRRAVSLALADGLARDLPPVPGLIEVARLCGLDGLRPEPRSTPDLIADMGSFAAVKALPSRQQGALIMASEDWWDRHEIIESWFEDSDEAHAVLDKARSARSAEVALWKWLETRRDWWARIMARSADVLEKSLHPDATGFVACATALLEGRELKKIPVMLDIHEQTIEAWVRDDPDFDPEASLEDLAEAAPEPEKKGEVAALLRGTGLSSDWLDGYLTGIVIAPKIIMPNQWLPRILDAVLPRIDPSRFQRFMDLLMMRAQAVAERASEPAEFAASISSRSKKAQGDWASGFSEALDRFQSAWPKKGMTKENRRLIEIGATGLAGADLPELAALIAERQAKNSG
;
A
#
# COMPACT_ATOMS: atom_id res chain seq x y z
N MET A 1 -22.57 -12.43 -26.81
CA MET A 1 -21.59 -11.33 -26.68
C MET A 1 -20.74 -11.65 -25.47
N ALA A 2 -19.42 -11.58 -25.57
CA ALA A 2 -18.58 -11.65 -24.37
C ALA A 2 -19.02 -10.54 -23.41
N LYS A 3 -19.18 -10.85 -22.12
CA LYS A 3 -19.47 -9.83 -21.12
C LYS A 3 -18.27 -8.87 -21.07
N SER A 4 -18.50 -7.57 -20.89
CA SER A 4 -17.38 -6.65 -20.71
C SER A 4 -16.75 -6.88 -19.34
N ARG A 5 -15.44 -6.64 -19.18
CA ARG A 5 -14.74 -6.76 -17.88
C ARG A 5 -15.43 -5.94 -16.76
N ILE A 6 -16.02 -4.80 -17.11
CA ILE A 6 -16.81 -3.97 -16.20
C ILE A 6 -18.08 -4.71 -15.75
N ASP A 7 -18.81 -5.34 -16.66
CA ASP A 7 -20.02 -6.10 -16.32
C ASP A 7 -19.72 -7.31 -15.43
N GLU A 8 -18.57 -7.95 -15.64
CA GLU A 8 -18.10 -9.07 -14.81
C GLU A 8 -17.74 -8.59 -13.39
N ALA A 9 -17.01 -7.49 -13.28
CA ALA A 9 -16.68 -6.88 -11.99
C ALA A 9 -17.94 -6.43 -11.23
N LEU A 10 -18.90 -5.78 -11.90
CA LEU A 10 -20.18 -5.39 -11.28
C LEU A 10 -20.99 -6.59 -10.80
N ALA A 11 -21.04 -7.67 -11.59
CA ALA A 11 -21.72 -8.90 -11.18
C ALA A 11 -21.03 -9.55 -9.97
N ALA A 12 -19.69 -9.52 -9.92
CA ALA A 12 -18.93 -10.05 -8.79
C ALA A 12 -19.12 -9.20 -7.52
N LEU A 13 -19.14 -7.87 -7.63
CA LEU A 13 -19.47 -6.97 -6.50
C LEU A 13 -20.88 -7.24 -5.95
N ALA A 14 -21.86 -7.43 -6.83
CA ALA A 14 -23.22 -7.75 -6.42
C ALA A 14 -23.32 -9.12 -5.73
N ALA A 15 -22.48 -10.09 -6.12
CA ALA A 15 -22.44 -11.41 -5.52
C ALA A 15 -21.71 -11.44 -4.15
N ALA A 16 -20.69 -10.58 -3.96
CA ALA A 16 -19.94 -10.48 -2.72
C ALA A 16 -20.75 -9.89 -1.56
N GLY A 17 -21.69 -8.98 -1.85
CA GLY A 17 -22.45 -8.26 -0.82
C GLY A 17 -21.61 -7.20 -0.11
N ASP A 18 -21.96 -6.92 1.16
CA ASP A 18 -21.38 -5.86 2.00
C ASP A 18 -20.26 -6.38 2.94
N ASP A 19 -19.55 -7.42 2.52
CA ASP A 19 -18.43 -7.98 3.27
C ASP A 19 -17.18 -7.11 3.08
N GLY A 20 -17.14 -5.92 3.68
CA GLY A 20 -16.08 -4.90 3.52
C GLY A 20 -14.63 -5.33 3.80
N PHE A 21 -14.36 -6.61 4.10
CA PHE A 21 -13.04 -7.20 4.28
C PHE A 21 -12.83 -8.53 3.53
N GLY A 22 -13.75 -8.95 2.67
CA GLY A 22 -13.74 -10.24 1.96
C GLY A 22 -13.78 -10.12 0.44
N ALA A 23 -14.70 -10.84 -0.21
CA ALA A 23 -14.74 -11.01 -1.66
C ALA A 23 -14.91 -9.68 -2.42
N ARG A 24 -15.58 -8.69 -1.82
CA ARG A 24 -15.70 -7.35 -2.41
C ARG A 24 -14.33 -6.69 -2.63
N ARG A 25 -13.45 -6.76 -1.64
CA ARG A 25 -12.11 -6.17 -1.70
C ARG A 25 -11.29 -6.80 -2.82
N ASP A 26 -11.31 -8.12 -2.93
CA ASP A 26 -10.57 -8.86 -3.97
C ASP A 26 -11.05 -8.50 -5.39
N VAL A 27 -12.35 -8.22 -5.55
CA VAL A 27 -12.91 -7.74 -6.83
C VAL A 27 -12.41 -6.33 -7.13
N LEU A 28 -12.43 -5.43 -6.15
CA LEU A 28 -11.93 -4.06 -6.31
C LEU A 28 -10.42 -4.02 -6.59
N GLU A 29 -9.62 -4.83 -5.90
CA GLU A 29 -8.16 -4.92 -6.12
C GLU A 29 -7.84 -5.42 -7.53
N ARG A 30 -8.51 -6.48 -7.99
CA ARG A 30 -8.37 -6.98 -9.38
C ARG A 30 -8.78 -5.94 -10.41
N MET A 31 -9.91 -5.27 -10.21
CA MET A 31 -10.39 -4.26 -11.15
C MET A 31 -9.49 -3.01 -11.16
N SER A 32 -8.97 -2.60 -10.00
CA SER A 32 -7.98 -1.51 -9.90
C SER A 32 -6.72 -1.80 -10.69
N PHE A 33 -6.21 -3.04 -10.60
CA PHE A 33 -5.06 -3.48 -11.40
C PHE A 33 -5.37 -3.38 -12.90
N ASP A 34 -6.53 -3.87 -13.34
CA ASP A 34 -6.97 -3.77 -14.73
C ASP A 34 -7.12 -2.33 -15.20
N LEU A 35 -7.68 -1.45 -14.37
CA LEU A 35 -7.88 -0.03 -14.68
C LEU A 35 -6.56 0.70 -14.92
N LEU A 36 -5.54 0.41 -14.10
CA LEU A 36 -4.22 1.01 -14.26
C LEU A 36 -3.51 0.58 -15.55
N HIS A 37 -3.69 -0.67 -15.97
CA HIS A 37 -3.05 -1.21 -17.18
C HIS A 37 -3.86 -0.97 -18.45
N ARG A 38 -5.18 -0.83 -18.31
CA ARG A 38 -6.11 -0.56 -19.41
C ARG A 38 -6.92 0.72 -19.11
N PRO A 39 -6.29 1.92 -19.16
CA PRO A 39 -6.94 3.18 -18.79
C PRO A 39 -8.27 3.49 -19.47
N ALA A 40 -8.49 2.95 -20.68
CA ALA A 40 -9.74 3.08 -21.42
C ALA A 40 -10.96 2.54 -20.64
N LEU A 41 -10.78 1.57 -19.74
CA LEU A 41 -11.84 1.06 -18.87
C LEU A 41 -12.36 2.15 -17.91
N GLY A 42 -11.47 3.01 -17.39
CA GLY A 42 -11.88 4.14 -16.55
C GLY A 42 -12.77 5.14 -17.30
N GLY A 43 -12.41 5.43 -18.56
CA GLY A 43 -13.24 6.25 -19.44
C GLY A 43 -14.60 5.61 -19.75
N GLN A 44 -14.66 4.28 -19.89
CA GLN A 44 -15.92 3.55 -20.07
C GLN A 44 -16.81 3.64 -18.83
N ILE A 45 -16.25 3.51 -17.61
CA ILE A 45 -17.01 3.69 -16.37
C ILE A 45 -17.59 5.10 -16.28
N VAL A 46 -16.80 6.14 -16.58
CA VAL A 46 -17.29 7.54 -16.63
C VAL A 46 -18.41 7.71 -17.65
N ALA A 47 -18.28 7.09 -18.83
CA ALA A 47 -19.31 7.16 -19.86
C ALA A 47 -20.62 6.47 -19.45
N GLN A 48 -20.54 5.33 -18.74
CA GLN A 48 -21.70 4.65 -18.18
C GLN A 48 -22.37 5.48 -17.08
N LEU A 49 -21.59 6.07 -16.18
CA LEU A 49 -22.11 7.00 -15.16
C LEU A 49 -22.81 8.21 -15.80
N CYS A 50 -22.21 8.82 -16.82
CA CYS A 50 -22.82 9.94 -17.56
C CYS A 50 -24.07 9.55 -18.37
N ALA A 51 -24.38 8.26 -18.53
CA ALA A 51 -25.59 7.80 -19.19
C ALA A 51 -26.80 7.70 -18.24
N ILE A 52 -26.56 7.80 -16.92
CA ILE A 52 -27.59 7.79 -15.90
C ILE A 52 -28.20 9.20 -15.80
N GLU A 53 -29.51 9.34 -15.99
CA GLU A 53 -30.16 10.67 -15.99
C GLU A 53 -30.00 11.39 -14.63
N THR A 54 -30.18 10.66 -13.54
CA THR A 54 -30.06 11.14 -12.16
C THR A 54 -29.08 10.25 -11.40
N PRO A 55 -27.76 10.48 -11.53
CA PRO A 55 -26.78 9.71 -10.78
C PRO A 55 -26.99 9.95 -9.30
N SER A 56 -26.88 8.90 -8.51
CA SER A 56 -27.10 8.96 -7.07
C SER A 56 -26.00 8.18 -6.34
N PRO A 57 -25.82 8.40 -5.03
CA PRO A 57 -24.94 7.57 -4.23
C PRO A 57 -25.27 6.07 -4.31
N ASN A 58 -26.50 5.70 -4.70
CA ASN A 58 -26.94 4.31 -4.83
C ASN A 58 -26.41 3.62 -6.11
N ASP A 59 -25.73 4.33 -7.01
CA ASP A 59 -25.00 3.74 -8.15
C ASP A 59 -23.64 3.15 -7.70
N GLU A 60 -23.64 2.53 -6.53
CA GLU A 60 -22.47 2.18 -5.70
C GLU A 60 -21.46 1.34 -6.47
N GLY A 61 -21.91 0.38 -7.28
CA GLY A 61 -21.00 -0.50 -8.03
C GLY A 61 -20.05 0.26 -8.97
N LEU A 62 -20.58 1.19 -9.79
CA LEU A 62 -19.74 1.95 -10.73
C LEU A 62 -18.88 2.98 -10.00
N LEU A 63 -19.42 3.60 -8.94
CA LEU A 63 -18.70 4.56 -8.11
C LEU A 63 -17.54 3.89 -7.35
N ASP A 64 -17.75 2.67 -6.85
CA ASP A 64 -16.73 1.89 -6.16
C ASP A 64 -15.63 1.42 -7.11
N LEU A 65 -15.99 0.96 -8.31
CA LEU A 65 -14.99 0.59 -9.32
C LEU A 65 -14.13 1.79 -9.73
N LEU A 66 -14.76 2.94 -10.00
CA LEU A 66 -14.02 4.15 -10.35
C LEU A 66 -13.20 4.66 -9.15
N GLY A 67 -13.77 4.64 -7.95
CA GLY A 67 -13.11 5.04 -6.71
C GLY A 67 -11.87 4.20 -6.43
N ALA A 68 -11.99 2.87 -6.50
CA ALA A 68 -10.87 1.95 -6.35
C ALA A 68 -9.76 2.21 -7.39
N GLY A 69 -10.14 2.44 -8.65
CA GLY A 69 -9.19 2.82 -9.70
C GLY A 69 -8.50 4.17 -9.46
N LEU A 70 -9.23 5.17 -8.96
CA LEU A 70 -8.68 6.49 -8.60
C LEU A 70 -7.72 6.38 -7.41
N ASP A 71 -8.06 5.59 -6.39
CA ASP A 71 -7.18 5.31 -5.24
C ASP A 71 -5.90 4.61 -5.68
N ALA A 72 -6.04 3.54 -6.47
CA ALA A 72 -4.91 2.80 -7.03
C ALA A 72 -4.03 3.70 -7.90
N ALA A 73 -4.62 4.61 -8.68
CA ALA A 73 -3.88 5.57 -9.49
C ALA A 73 -3.16 6.64 -8.66
N ARG A 74 -3.77 7.09 -7.56
CA ARG A 74 -3.10 7.94 -6.56
C ARG A 74 -1.89 7.22 -5.98
N ILE A 75 -2.07 5.99 -5.49
CA ILE A 75 -1.01 5.17 -4.88
C ILE A 75 0.12 4.94 -5.90
N ALA A 76 -0.23 4.55 -7.12
CA ALA A 76 0.73 4.36 -8.21
C ALA A 76 1.54 5.64 -8.47
N ARG A 77 0.88 6.80 -8.58
CA ARG A 77 1.56 8.10 -8.76
C ARG A 77 2.47 8.45 -7.58
N GLU A 78 2.03 8.19 -6.35
CA GLU A 78 2.83 8.42 -5.15
C GLU A 78 4.06 7.51 -5.07
N ASN A 79 3.99 6.32 -5.65
CA ASN A 79 5.09 5.38 -5.77
C ASN A 79 5.97 5.63 -7.02
N GLY A 80 5.71 6.71 -7.77
CA GLY A 80 6.50 7.08 -8.95
C GLY A 80 6.13 6.33 -10.23
N LYS A 81 4.92 5.78 -10.32
CA LYS A 81 4.42 5.10 -11.53
C LYS A 81 3.64 6.07 -12.42
N ALA A 82 4.10 6.28 -13.65
CA ALA A 82 3.43 7.13 -14.65
C ALA A 82 2.08 6.56 -15.07
N ARG A 83 1.86 5.24 -14.98
CA ARG A 83 0.57 4.62 -15.30
C ARG A 83 -0.59 5.21 -14.47
N GLY A 84 -0.33 5.56 -13.20
CA GLY A 84 -1.33 6.23 -12.37
C GLY A 84 -1.71 7.58 -12.96
N GLN A 85 -0.72 8.37 -13.41
CA GLN A 85 -0.97 9.63 -14.11
C GLN A 85 -1.67 9.43 -15.46
N THR A 86 -1.33 8.38 -16.21
CA THR A 86 -1.97 8.03 -17.49
C THR A 86 -3.44 7.65 -17.30
N PHE A 87 -3.76 6.86 -16.26
CA PHE A 87 -5.12 6.56 -15.88
C PHE A 87 -5.91 7.83 -15.53
N LEU A 88 -5.40 8.62 -14.59
CA LEU A 88 -6.03 9.88 -14.18
C LEU A 88 -6.29 10.78 -15.38
N LYS A 89 -5.30 10.95 -16.25
CA LYS A 89 -5.44 11.76 -17.46
C LYS A 89 -6.50 11.23 -18.41
N THR A 90 -6.61 9.91 -18.58
CA THR A 90 -7.62 9.30 -19.47
C THR A 90 -9.04 9.55 -18.93
N VAL A 91 -9.21 9.42 -17.62
CA VAL A 91 -10.47 9.70 -16.94
C VAL A 91 -10.81 11.19 -17.03
N GLU A 92 -9.84 12.09 -16.78
CA GLU A 92 -9.99 13.54 -16.93
C GLU A 92 -10.36 13.95 -18.36
N ASP A 93 -9.66 13.43 -19.38
CA ASP A 93 -9.96 13.69 -20.79
C ASP A 93 -11.37 13.21 -21.16
N THR A 94 -11.86 12.13 -20.53
CA THR A 94 -13.22 11.63 -20.71
C THR A 94 -14.27 12.53 -20.06
N LEU A 95 -14.02 13.02 -18.84
CA LEU A 95 -14.88 14.01 -18.17
C LEU A 95 -14.96 15.30 -18.98
N ASP A 96 -13.83 15.79 -19.48
CA ASP A 96 -13.75 16.94 -20.38
C ASP A 96 -14.61 16.75 -21.63
N LEU A 97 -14.54 15.57 -22.25
CA LEU A 97 -15.34 15.24 -23.42
C LEU A 97 -16.84 15.18 -23.08
N ALA A 98 -17.22 14.49 -22.00
CA ALA A 98 -18.60 14.37 -21.55
C ALA A 98 -19.22 15.75 -21.28
N ARG A 99 -18.45 16.64 -20.64
CA ARG A 99 -18.84 18.04 -20.41
C ARG A 99 -19.04 18.80 -21.71
N ARG A 100 -18.10 18.73 -22.66
CA ARG A 100 -18.21 19.41 -23.97
C ARG A 100 -19.41 18.93 -24.79
N GLN A 101 -19.82 17.67 -24.59
CA GLN A 101 -20.99 17.08 -25.23
C GLN A 101 -22.30 17.36 -24.49
N GLY A 102 -22.27 18.09 -23.37
CA GLY A 102 -23.46 18.38 -22.56
C GLY A 102 -24.06 17.15 -21.87
N ARG A 103 -23.26 16.11 -21.61
CA ARG A 103 -23.70 14.86 -20.98
C ARG A 103 -23.60 14.86 -19.45
N MET A 104 -23.08 15.94 -18.86
CA MET A 104 -22.93 16.06 -17.42
C MET A 104 -23.95 17.04 -16.85
N THR A 105 -24.80 16.55 -15.94
CA THR A 105 -25.68 17.40 -15.11
C THR A 105 -24.92 17.91 -13.87
N PRO A 106 -25.47 18.88 -13.11
CA PRO A 106 -24.86 19.30 -11.85
C PRO A 106 -24.65 18.17 -10.84
N ALA A 107 -25.58 17.20 -10.77
CA ALA A 107 -25.42 15.99 -9.94
C ALA A 107 -24.18 15.16 -10.31
N HIS A 108 -23.90 14.99 -11.62
CA HIS A 108 -22.68 14.31 -12.07
C HIS A 108 -21.43 15.04 -11.59
N ASN A 109 -21.38 16.36 -11.76
CA ASN A 109 -20.24 17.17 -11.33
C ASN A 109 -19.98 17.02 -9.83
N LEU A 110 -21.04 17.03 -9.02
CA LEU A 110 -20.93 16.87 -7.57
C LEU A 110 -20.43 15.48 -7.19
N ILE A 111 -21.02 14.41 -7.74
CA ILE A 111 -20.61 13.03 -7.42
C ILE A 111 -19.15 12.77 -7.80
N PHE A 112 -18.71 13.21 -8.98
CA PHE A 112 -17.31 13.08 -9.35
C PHE A 112 -16.40 13.95 -8.47
N ALA A 113 -16.80 15.18 -8.11
CA ALA A 113 -16.00 16.03 -7.22
C ALA A 113 -15.80 15.38 -5.83
N GLN A 114 -16.87 14.79 -5.30
CA GLN A 114 -16.82 14.03 -4.05
C GLN A 114 -15.89 12.82 -4.18
N LEU A 115 -16.02 12.05 -5.27
CA LEU A 115 -15.21 10.87 -5.51
C LEU A 115 -13.71 11.19 -5.60
N TRP A 116 -13.32 12.26 -6.30
CA TRP A 116 -11.91 12.69 -6.34
C TRP A 116 -11.39 13.09 -4.96
N THR A 117 -12.19 13.87 -4.22
CA THR A 117 -11.80 14.38 -2.91
C THR A 117 -11.62 13.24 -1.91
N ARG A 118 -12.56 12.28 -1.88
CA ARG A 118 -12.49 11.07 -1.02
C ARG A 118 -11.26 10.23 -1.29
N ASN A 119 -10.84 10.15 -2.55
CA ASN A 119 -9.62 9.43 -2.94
C ASN A 119 -8.34 10.28 -2.78
N GLY A 120 -8.40 11.45 -2.13
CA GLY A 120 -7.23 12.29 -1.87
C GLY A 120 -6.61 12.89 -3.14
N LEU A 121 -7.40 13.08 -4.20
CA LEU A 121 -6.96 13.62 -5.48
C LEU A 121 -7.43 15.07 -5.67
N THR A 122 -6.65 15.85 -6.42
CA THR A 122 -7.09 17.16 -6.91
C THR A 122 -8.05 16.94 -8.07
N ALA A 123 -9.30 17.38 -7.92
CA ALA A 123 -10.32 17.24 -8.95
C ALA A 123 -10.03 18.14 -10.18
N PRO A 124 -10.33 17.67 -11.41
CA PRO A 124 -10.10 18.44 -12.63
C PRO A 124 -11.10 19.60 -12.77
N ALA A 125 -10.69 20.65 -13.47
CA ALA A 125 -11.51 21.83 -13.71
C ALA A 125 -12.81 21.55 -14.49
N SER A 126 -12.91 20.42 -15.19
CA SER A 126 -14.15 19.98 -15.83
C SER A 126 -15.27 19.64 -14.86
N LEU A 127 -14.99 19.44 -13.57
CA LEU A 127 -16.03 19.22 -12.58
C LEU A 127 -16.62 20.54 -12.05
N GLU A 128 -15.96 21.67 -12.27
CA GLU A 128 -16.44 22.96 -11.79
C GLU A 128 -17.76 23.33 -12.47
N LEU A 129 -18.78 23.76 -11.74
CA LEU A 129 -20.03 24.22 -12.32
C LEU A 129 -19.85 25.61 -12.95
N HIS A 130 -20.34 25.81 -14.18
CA HIS A 130 -20.43 27.18 -14.72
C HIS A 130 -21.42 27.99 -13.88
N ARG A 131 -21.13 29.28 -13.62
CA ARG A 131 -22.07 30.18 -12.93
C ARG A 131 -23.51 30.10 -13.47
N GLN A 132 -23.68 29.94 -14.79
CA GLN A 132 -25.00 29.80 -15.42
C GLN A 132 -25.73 28.48 -15.09
N GLY A 133 -25.01 27.39 -14.85
CA GLY A 133 -25.59 26.09 -14.45
C GLY A 133 -26.08 26.07 -13.01
N VAL A 134 -25.34 26.72 -12.09
CA VAL A 134 -25.77 26.94 -10.69
C VAL A 134 -27.02 27.83 -10.63
N ILE A 135 -27.15 28.78 -11.57
CA ILE A 135 -28.29 29.69 -11.69
C ILE A 135 -29.55 28.97 -12.24
N LEU A 136 -29.39 27.95 -13.09
CA LEU A 136 -30.51 27.24 -13.73
C LEU A 136 -31.22 26.26 -12.78
N GLU A 137 -30.51 25.58 -11.89
CA GLU A 137 -31.13 24.75 -10.83
C GLU A 137 -31.74 25.59 -9.70
N ASN A 138 -31.08 26.70 -9.31
CA ASN A 138 -31.59 27.59 -8.25
C ASN A 138 -32.58 28.66 -8.76
N GLY A 139 -32.96 28.63 -10.04
CA GLY A 139 -34.10 29.34 -10.61
C GLY A 139 -34.15 30.88 -10.47
N ARG A 140 -33.17 31.55 -9.84
CA ARG A 140 -33.21 33.00 -9.64
C ARG A 140 -31.81 33.59 -9.68
N ARG A 141 -31.69 34.75 -10.34
CA ARG A 141 -30.65 35.72 -10.00
C ARG A 141 -30.80 36.02 -8.51
N THR A 142 -29.95 35.50 -7.65
CA THR A 142 -29.75 36.12 -6.33
C THR A 142 -28.90 37.38 -6.54
N ALA A 143 -29.51 38.38 -7.16
CA ALA A 143 -29.03 39.76 -7.10
C ALA A 143 -29.20 40.35 -5.68
N ASN A 144 -29.88 39.61 -4.79
CA ASN A 144 -30.11 39.95 -3.40
C ASN A 144 -29.20 39.10 -2.48
N PRO A 145 -28.19 39.70 -1.80
CA PRO A 145 -27.31 39.00 -0.86
C PRO A 145 -28.05 38.23 0.24
N VAL A 146 -29.19 38.75 0.69
CA VAL A 146 -29.99 38.16 1.78
C VAL A 146 -30.62 36.82 1.39
N GLU A 147 -31.02 36.66 0.12
CA GLU A 147 -31.58 35.39 -0.36
C GLU A 147 -30.48 34.32 -0.57
N GLY A 148 -29.27 34.74 -0.95
CA GLY A 148 -28.11 33.85 -1.05
C GLY A 148 -27.67 33.34 0.33
N GLU A 149 -27.63 34.22 1.33
CA GLU A 149 -27.34 33.84 2.72
C GLU A 149 -28.39 32.87 3.29
N ALA A 150 -29.68 33.07 2.98
CA ALA A 150 -30.74 32.16 3.41
C ALA A 150 -30.64 30.76 2.77
N LEU A 151 -30.20 30.67 1.52
CA LEU A 151 -29.96 29.39 0.85
C LEU A 151 -28.77 28.64 1.48
N LEU A 152 -27.68 29.35 1.77
CA LEU A 152 -26.53 28.79 2.48
C LEU A 152 -26.93 28.33 3.89
N GLU A 153 -27.73 29.11 4.62
CA GLU A 153 -28.26 28.73 5.93
C GLU A 153 -29.01 27.39 5.89
N GLY A 154 -29.88 27.21 4.89
CA GLY A 154 -30.61 25.96 4.66
C GLY A 154 -29.67 24.78 4.43
N LEU A 155 -28.69 24.94 3.54
CA LEU A 155 -27.68 23.91 3.25
C LEU A 155 -26.85 23.55 4.49
N PHE A 156 -26.37 24.55 5.23
CA PHE A 156 -25.62 24.31 6.47
C PHE A 156 -26.47 23.58 7.50
N THR A 157 -27.76 23.92 7.62
CA THR A 157 -28.67 23.23 8.55
C THR A 157 -28.81 21.76 8.20
N GLU A 158 -29.00 21.43 6.92
CA GLU A 158 -29.10 20.05 6.45
C GLU A 158 -27.78 19.29 6.65
N LEU A 159 -26.64 19.88 6.27
CA LEU A 159 -25.33 19.24 6.42
C LEU A 159 -24.93 19.05 7.88
N ILE A 160 -25.25 20.01 8.76
CA ILE A 160 -25.03 19.87 10.21
C ILE A 160 -25.85 18.72 10.76
N GLN A 161 -27.11 18.57 10.32
CA GLN A 161 -27.97 17.47 10.74
C GLN A 161 -27.43 16.12 10.25
N GLN A 162 -26.96 16.04 9.00
CA GLN A 162 -26.35 14.83 8.44
C GLN A 162 -25.03 14.47 9.12
N ALA A 163 -24.24 15.47 9.48
CA ALA A 163 -22.99 15.30 10.23
C ALA A 163 -23.21 15.01 11.72
N GLU A 164 -24.45 14.95 12.20
CA GLU A 164 -24.81 14.82 13.62
C GLU A 164 -24.12 15.86 14.52
N GLY A 165 -23.82 17.04 13.96
CA GLY A 165 -23.08 18.10 14.66
C GLY A 165 -21.57 17.84 14.83
N ASP A 166 -20.99 16.82 14.18
CA ASP A 166 -19.54 16.59 14.19
C ASP A 166 -18.80 17.58 13.26
N PRO A 167 -17.87 18.40 13.79
CA PRO A 167 -17.14 19.39 12.99
C PRO A 167 -16.34 18.80 11.84
N LEU A 168 -15.71 17.63 12.01
CA LEU A 168 -14.83 17.04 11.01
C LEU A 168 -15.66 16.41 9.87
N ALA A 169 -16.76 15.73 10.20
CA ALA A 169 -17.71 15.20 9.23
C ALA A 169 -18.34 16.33 8.40
N LEU A 170 -18.72 17.44 9.04
CA LEU A 170 -19.22 18.62 8.32
C LEU A 170 -18.15 19.23 7.40
N HIS A 171 -16.91 19.34 7.88
CA HIS A 171 -15.79 19.78 7.05
C HIS A 171 -15.60 18.87 5.82
N HIS A 172 -15.62 17.55 5.99
CA HIS A 172 -15.52 16.61 4.86
C HIS A 172 -16.67 16.80 3.87
N ALA A 173 -17.91 16.85 4.33
CA ALA A 173 -19.08 17.03 3.47
C ALA A 173 -19.00 18.32 2.63
N LEU A 174 -18.55 19.42 3.24
CA LEU A 174 -18.35 20.70 2.54
C LEU A 174 -17.19 20.62 1.54
N THR A 175 -16.01 20.18 1.99
CA THR A 175 -14.79 20.16 1.17
C THR A 175 -14.89 19.19 -0.01
N GLU A 176 -15.61 18.07 0.13
CA GLU A 176 -15.92 17.16 -0.98
C GLU A 176 -16.72 17.82 -2.11
N SER A 177 -17.51 18.86 -1.79
CA SER A 177 -18.29 19.61 -2.79
C SER A 177 -17.51 20.77 -3.43
N PHE A 178 -16.41 21.22 -2.82
CA PHE A 178 -15.66 22.38 -3.28
C PHE A 178 -15.20 22.29 -4.73
N PRO A 179 -14.69 21.15 -5.24
CA PRO A 179 -14.22 21.10 -6.62
C PRO A 179 -15.33 21.34 -7.66
N ALA A 180 -16.59 21.05 -7.31
CA ALA A 180 -17.74 21.36 -8.16
C ALA A 180 -18.13 22.84 -8.11
N MET A 181 -17.67 23.61 -7.13
CA MET A 181 -17.98 25.04 -6.99
C MET A 181 -16.94 25.92 -7.71
N PRO A 182 -17.32 27.08 -8.26
CA PRO A 182 -16.37 28.10 -8.70
C PRO A 182 -15.46 28.56 -7.56
N PRO A 183 -14.18 28.92 -7.80
CA PRO A 183 -13.24 29.33 -6.75
C PRO A 183 -13.76 30.44 -5.84
N GLU A 184 -14.43 31.46 -6.39
CA GLU A 184 -14.96 32.57 -5.59
C GLU A 184 -16.08 32.13 -4.65
N MET A 185 -16.84 31.09 -5.04
CA MET A 185 -17.88 30.51 -4.21
C MET A 185 -17.28 29.69 -3.06
N ARG A 186 -16.16 28.99 -3.29
CA ARG A 186 -15.44 28.27 -2.23
C ARG A 186 -14.97 29.23 -1.14
N ASP A 187 -14.33 30.33 -1.55
CA ASP A 187 -13.88 31.39 -0.64
C ASP A 187 -15.05 31.99 0.14
N HIS A 188 -16.17 32.23 -0.54
CA HIS A 188 -17.38 32.74 0.10
C HIS A 188 -17.99 31.76 1.10
N VAL A 189 -18.04 30.45 0.80
CA VAL A 189 -18.54 29.42 1.72
C VAL A 189 -17.66 29.34 2.96
N VAL A 190 -16.34 29.36 2.81
CA VAL A 190 -15.39 29.37 3.94
C VAL A 190 -15.57 30.63 4.79
N ALA A 191 -15.57 31.81 4.15
CA ALA A 191 -15.75 33.08 4.86
C ALA A 191 -17.11 33.17 5.58
N TYR A 192 -18.19 32.75 4.90
CA TYR A 192 -19.53 32.69 5.46
C TYR A 192 -19.58 31.75 6.65
N SER A 193 -19.01 30.55 6.52
CA SER A 193 -18.96 29.55 7.58
C SER A 193 -18.20 30.07 8.80
N VAL A 194 -16.92 30.44 8.64
CA VAL A 194 -16.07 30.89 9.76
C VAL A 194 -16.59 32.19 10.39
N GLY A 195 -17.26 33.05 9.60
CA GLY A 195 -17.84 34.29 10.07
C GLY A 195 -18.96 34.14 11.11
N ARG A 196 -19.58 32.97 11.21
CA ARG A 196 -20.69 32.70 12.15
C ARG A 196 -20.19 32.67 13.60
N SER A 197 -21.03 33.04 14.56
CA SER A 197 -20.65 33.11 15.98
C SER A 197 -20.61 31.74 16.67
N ASP A 198 -21.29 30.74 16.12
CA ASP A 198 -21.34 29.39 16.71
C ASP A 198 -19.92 28.79 16.87
N ALA A 199 -19.76 28.05 17.96
CA ALA A 199 -18.57 27.31 18.32
C ALA A 199 -18.13 26.33 17.22
N LEU A 200 -19.06 25.58 16.62
CA LEU A 200 -18.82 24.60 15.56
C LEU A 200 -18.02 25.18 14.38
N HIS A 201 -18.37 26.41 14.00
CA HIS A 201 -17.79 27.09 12.84
C HIS A 201 -16.36 27.58 13.11
N ALA A 202 -16.01 27.79 14.37
CA ALA A 202 -14.63 28.10 14.75
C ALA A 202 -13.72 26.86 14.64
N ASP A 203 -14.28 25.67 14.93
CA ASP A 203 -13.57 24.40 14.73
C ASP A 203 -13.37 24.11 13.23
N LEU A 204 -14.37 24.39 12.38
CA LEU A 204 -14.24 24.30 10.91
C LEU A 204 -13.05 25.10 10.35
N ALA A 205 -12.86 26.31 10.86
CA ALA A 205 -11.73 27.15 10.47
C ALA A 205 -10.39 26.45 10.70
N CYS A 206 -10.25 25.70 11.80
CA CYS A 206 -9.02 24.98 12.13
C CYS A 206 -8.70 23.88 11.11
N PHE A 207 -9.71 23.19 10.58
CA PHE A 207 -9.52 22.18 9.54
C PHE A 207 -9.08 22.82 8.21
N TRP A 208 -9.73 23.91 7.80
CA TRP A 208 -9.36 24.62 6.56
C TRP A 208 -8.00 25.31 6.62
N LEU A 209 -7.43 25.57 7.80
CA LEU A 209 -6.03 26.02 7.91
C LEU A 209 -5.01 24.97 7.43
N LEU A 210 -5.42 23.71 7.31
CA LEU A 210 -4.63 22.60 6.79
C LEU A 210 -5.03 22.20 5.36
N ASP A 211 -5.93 22.96 4.72
CA ASP A 211 -6.34 22.68 3.34
C ASP A 211 -5.14 22.80 2.37
N PRO A 212 -5.01 21.94 1.33
CA PRO A 212 -3.93 22.05 0.36
C PRO A 212 -3.95 23.37 -0.43
N ALA A 213 -5.11 23.99 -0.65
CA ALA A 213 -5.26 25.23 -1.40
C ALA A 213 -4.93 26.48 -0.54
N PRO A 214 -3.92 27.30 -0.92
CA PRO A 214 -3.51 28.46 -0.12
C PRO A 214 -4.61 29.51 0.11
N HIS A 215 -5.53 29.66 -0.84
CA HIS A 215 -6.62 30.64 -0.75
C HIS A 215 -7.68 30.22 0.29
N ILE A 216 -7.99 28.92 0.39
CA ILE A 216 -8.89 28.37 1.42
C ILE A 216 -8.30 28.59 2.81
N ARG A 217 -7.00 28.27 3.00
CA ARG A 217 -6.29 28.56 4.26
C ARG A 217 -6.35 30.03 4.64
N LEU A 218 -6.16 30.92 3.65
CA LEU A 218 -6.18 32.36 3.88
C LEU A 218 -7.59 32.85 4.29
N ALA A 219 -8.64 32.39 3.61
CA ALA A 219 -10.02 32.71 3.95
C ALA A 219 -10.38 32.26 5.37
N ALA A 220 -9.97 31.06 5.77
CA ALA A 220 -10.15 30.57 7.14
C ALA A 220 -9.40 31.42 8.17
N ALA A 221 -8.14 31.78 7.89
CA ALA A 221 -7.33 32.63 8.77
C ALA A 221 -7.93 34.04 8.92
N GLN A 222 -8.47 34.62 7.85
CA GLN A 222 -9.16 35.91 7.88
C GLN A 222 -10.44 35.84 8.70
N GLY A 223 -11.26 34.80 8.52
CA GLY A 223 -12.46 34.60 9.33
C GLY A 223 -12.15 34.50 10.84
N LEU A 224 -11.05 33.84 11.21
CA LEU A 224 -10.58 33.80 12.61
C LEU A 224 -10.16 35.19 13.13
N ALA A 225 -9.50 36.00 12.29
CA ALA A 225 -9.16 37.37 12.63
C ALA A 225 -10.41 38.23 12.86
N ASP A 226 -11.44 38.06 12.03
CA ASP A 226 -12.71 38.77 12.17
C ASP A 226 -13.46 38.35 13.45
N ARG A 227 -13.43 37.05 13.80
CA ARG A 227 -13.96 36.58 15.10
C ARG A 227 -13.23 37.21 16.27
N LEU A 228 -11.91 37.31 16.21
CA LEU A 228 -11.12 37.99 17.25
C LEU A 228 -11.41 39.50 17.30
N ALA A 229 -11.67 40.13 16.16
CA ALA A 229 -12.05 41.54 16.09
C ALA A 229 -13.38 41.79 16.82
N ARG A 230 -14.37 40.90 16.63
CA ARG A 230 -15.68 40.95 17.29
C ARG A 230 -15.68 40.51 18.76
N GLY A 231 -14.68 39.76 19.19
CA GLY A 231 -14.59 39.21 20.54
C GLY A 231 -15.23 37.82 20.70
N ASP A 232 -15.50 37.12 19.58
CA ASP A 232 -16.21 35.84 19.54
C ASP A 232 -15.25 34.64 19.32
N LEU A 233 -13.94 34.85 19.45
CA LEU A 233 -12.94 33.79 19.27
C LEU A 233 -12.83 32.95 20.55
N PRO A 234 -13.20 31.66 20.55
CA PRO A 234 -13.14 30.83 21.75
C PRO A 234 -11.69 30.54 22.18
N GLY A 235 -11.45 30.49 23.50
CA GLY A 235 -10.12 30.17 24.06
C GLY A 235 -9.55 28.82 23.61
N ARG A 236 -10.39 27.81 23.39
CA ARG A 236 -9.97 26.50 22.86
C ARG A 236 -9.41 26.55 21.44
N ILE A 237 -9.95 27.45 20.61
CA ILE A 237 -9.47 27.66 19.25
C ILE A 237 -8.10 28.33 19.33
N LEU A 238 -7.94 29.32 20.20
CA LEU A 238 -6.65 29.95 20.44
C LEU A 238 -5.58 28.93 20.88
N ALA A 239 -5.92 28.00 21.78
CA ALA A 239 -5.02 26.92 22.18
C ALA A 239 -4.64 26.00 20.99
N THR A 240 -5.62 25.67 20.13
CA THR A 240 -5.40 24.87 18.93
C THR A 240 -4.49 25.58 17.92
N LEU A 241 -4.66 26.90 17.71
CA LEU A 241 -3.84 27.71 16.80
C LEU A 241 -2.36 27.76 17.20
N VAL A 242 -2.05 27.72 18.51
CA VAL A 242 -0.65 27.66 18.99
C VAL A 242 0.05 26.40 18.49
N VAL A 243 -0.67 25.28 18.35
CA VAL A 243 -0.15 24.04 17.79
C VAL A 243 -0.14 24.11 16.26
N LEU A 244 -1.30 24.42 15.67
CA LEU A 244 -1.53 24.42 14.23
C LEU A 244 -0.59 25.32 13.45
N ARG A 245 -0.18 26.47 13.99
CA ARG A 245 0.77 27.36 13.29
C ARG A 245 2.07 26.66 12.86
N SER A 246 2.47 25.60 13.57
CA SER A 246 3.67 24.81 13.23
C SER A 246 3.42 23.72 12.20
N TRP A 247 2.16 23.41 11.91
CA TRP A 247 1.75 22.42 10.91
C TRP A 247 1.34 23.06 9.58
N MET A 248 1.42 24.39 9.49
CA MET A 248 1.06 25.15 8.30
C MET A 248 2.30 25.48 7.45
N PRO A 249 2.17 25.45 6.11
CA PRO A 249 3.17 26.00 5.20
C PRO A 249 3.50 27.48 5.52
N GLU A 250 4.68 27.94 5.10
CA GLU A 250 5.12 29.34 5.31
C GLU A 250 4.49 30.30 4.29
N ASP A 251 3.20 30.61 4.48
CA ASP A 251 2.41 31.41 3.55
C ASP A 251 1.70 32.63 4.19
N ALA A 252 0.77 33.25 3.45
CA ALA A 252 -0.04 34.36 3.95
C ALA A 252 -1.01 33.95 5.06
N ALA A 253 -1.54 32.73 5.03
CA ALA A 253 -2.47 32.24 6.04
C ALA A 253 -1.76 32.06 7.38
N ARG A 254 -0.55 31.47 7.40
CA ARG A 254 0.25 31.32 8.62
C ARG A 254 0.61 32.67 9.23
N ARG A 255 1.00 33.66 8.41
CA ARG A 255 1.25 35.03 8.88
C ARG A 255 0.01 35.68 9.50
N SER A 256 -1.17 35.45 8.92
CA SER A 256 -2.44 35.91 9.47
C SER A 256 -2.72 35.25 10.83
N VAL A 257 -2.52 33.93 10.96
CA VAL A 257 -2.65 33.20 12.23
C VAL A 257 -1.68 33.74 13.30
N ASP A 258 -0.42 33.99 12.95
CA ASP A 258 0.55 34.59 13.88
C ASP A 258 0.09 35.99 14.36
N GLN A 259 -0.55 36.78 13.49
CA GLN A 259 -1.14 38.06 13.86
C GLN A 259 -2.36 37.90 14.79
N VAL A 260 -3.23 36.91 14.52
CA VAL A 260 -4.37 36.57 15.41
C VAL A 260 -3.87 36.20 16.80
N LEU A 261 -2.86 35.33 16.90
CA LEU A 261 -2.27 34.93 18.18
C LEU A 261 -1.71 36.14 18.95
N LYS A 262 -0.98 37.02 18.27
CA LYS A 262 -0.41 38.24 18.88
C LYS A 262 -1.48 39.22 19.37
N GLU A 263 -2.52 39.44 18.58
CA GLU A 263 -3.60 40.35 18.95
C GLU A 263 -4.50 39.77 20.06
N ALA A 264 -4.73 38.46 20.07
CA ALA A 264 -5.44 37.78 21.14
C ALA A 264 -4.73 37.95 22.48
N MET A 265 -3.41 37.78 22.50
CA MET A 265 -2.59 38.08 23.69
C MET A 265 -2.73 39.53 24.14
N ARG A 266 -2.74 40.50 23.19
CA ARG A 266 -2.90 41.92 23.50
C ARG A 266 -4.27 42.25 24.10
N LYS A 267 -5.32 41.57 23.62
CA LYS A 267 -6.70 41.70 24.11
C LYS A 267 -6.97 40.89 25.39
N GLY A 268 -6.00 40.12 25.89
CA GLY A 268 -6.14 39.32 27.10
C GLY A 268 -7.04 38.08 26.93
N VAL A 269 -7.21 37.58 25.69
CA VAL A 269 -7.94 36.33 25.45
C VAL A 269 -7.10 35.17 25.96
N VAL A 270 -7.65 34.39 26.88
CA VAL A 270 -6.95 33.24 27.48
C VAL A 270 -7.13 32.01 26.60
N ALA A 271 -6.03 31.35 26.27
CA ALA A 271 -6.06 30.05 25.61
C ALA A 271 -6.50 28.98 26.63
N ASP A 272 -7.55 28.24 26.31
CA ASP A 272 -8.19 27.26 27.21
C ASP A 272 -8.48 25.97 26.44
N PRO A 273 -7.56 24.98 26.44
CA PRO A 273 -7.73 23.75 25.68
C PRO A 273 -8.89 22.92 26.23
N ASP A 274 -9.62 22.23 25.35
CA ASP A 274 -10.60 21.22 25.77
C ASP A 274 -9.85 19.97 26.25
N VAL A 275 -9.90 19.70 27.56
CA VAL A 275 -9.04 18.72 28.24
C VAL A 275 -9.75 17.41 28.57
N THR A 276 -10.84 17.05 27.89
CA THR A 276 -11.51 15.77 28.16
C THR A 276 -10.48 14.63 28.11
N PRO A 277 -10.13 14.00 29.25
CA PRO A 277 -8.95 13.15 29.30
C PRO A 277 -9.29 11.77 28.72
N TRP A 278 -8.65 11.43 27.61
CA TRP A 278 -8.75 10.10 27.01
C TRP A 278 -7.62 9.21 27.51
N LYS A 279 -7.99 8.03 28.01
CA LYS A 279 -7.04 7.00 28.38
C LYS A 279 -6.66 6.19 27.14
N ILE A 280 -5.37 6.11 26.85
CA ILE A 280 -4.81 5.18 25.87
C ILE A 280 -4.73 3.78 26.50
N HIS A 281 -5.41 2.80 25.91
CA HIS A 281 -5.35 1.40 26.32
C HIS A 281 -4.32 0.58 25.56
N GLY A 282 -4.00 1.00 24.33
CA GLY A 282 -3.03 0.31 23.50
C GLY A 282 -2.71 1.10 22.25
N ILE A 283 -1.47 0.97 21.80
CA ILE A 283 -0.97 1.49 20.53
C ILE A 283 -0.46 0.29 19.73
N ARG A 284 -0.85 0.24 18.45
CA ARG A 284 -0.36 -0.73 17.47
C ARG A 284 0.27 0.03 16.31
N MET A 285 1.48 -0.37 15.93
CA MET A 285 2.24 0.28 14.86
C MET A 285 2.82 -0.79 13.96
N THR A 286 2.60 -0.69 12.66
CA THR A 286 3.33 -1.52 11.69
C THR A 286 4.79 -1.03 11.60
N LEU A 287 5.69 -1.88 11.11
CA LEU A 287 6.91 -1.36 10.50
C LEU A 287 6.52 -0.65 9.18
N PRO A 288 7.34 0.27 8.65
CA PRO A 288 7.11 0.81 7.32
C PRO A 288 7.24 -0.27 6.22
N ASP A 289 6.38 -0.20 5.21
CA ASP A 289 6.52 -0.99 3.97
C ASP A 289 7.66 -0.46 3.06
N GLY A 290 7.89 -1.10 1.91
CA GLY A 290 8.89 -0.66 0.93
C GLY A 290 8.61 0.72 0.32
N GLY A 291 7.33 1.13 0.28
CA GLY A 291 6.88 2.47 -0.09
C GLY A 291 7.02 3.52 1.03
N GLY A 292 7.47 3.11 2.22
CA GLY A 292 7.64 3.95 3.40
C GLY A 292 6.34 4.29 4.13
N ALA A 293 5.23 3.63 3.83
CA ALA A 293 3.95 3.78 4.49
C ALA A 293 3.90 3.00 5.81
N GLN A 294 3.30 3.59 6.84
CA GLN A 294 3.22 3.03 8.18
C GLN A 294 1.85 3.34 8.80
N SER A 295 1.18 2.29 9.27
CA SER A 295 -0.14 2.38 9.91
C SER A 295 -0.02 2.37 11.42
N ILE A 296 -0.76 3.24 12.10
CA ILE A 296 -0.81 3.34 13.55
C ILE A 296 -2.26 3.35 14.03
N GLY A 297 -2.58 2.47 14.98
CA GLY A 297 -3.88 2.39 15.64
C GLY A 297 -3.77 2.64 17.14
N VAL A 298 -4.65 3.46 17.69
CA VAL A 298 -4.65 3.82 19.12
C VAL A 298 -6.04 3.57 19.72
N ALA A 299 -6.13 2.68 20.70
CA ALA A 299 -7.37 2.45 21.44
C ALA A 299 -7.52 3.47 22.57
N LEU A 300 -8.64 4.21 22.54
CA LEU A 300 -8.91 5.35 23.40
C LEU A 300 -10.20 5.13 24.19
N GLN A 301 -10.25 5.57 25.45
CA GLN A 301 -11.47 5.57 26.27
C GLN A 301 -11.60 6.86 27.10
N ALA A 302 -12.80 7.45 27.10
CA ALA A 302 -13.20 8.52 28.01
C ALA A 302 -14.57 8.18 28.61
N GLY A 303 -14.62 7.89 29.92
CA GLY A 303 -15.85 7.42 30.57
C GLY A 303 -16.38 6.12 29.92
N SER A 304 -17.61 6.16 29.42
CA SER A 304 -18.23 5.06 28.66
C SER A 304 -17.89 5.06 27.17
N GLN A 305 -17.38 6.18 26.63
CA GLN A 305 -17.07 6.32 25.22
C GLN A 305 -15.74 5.64 24.88
N ARG A 306 -15.71 5.02 23.69
CA ARG A 306 -14.57 4.28 23.16
C ARG A 306 -14.37 4.67 21.71
N LYS A 307 -13.11 4.89 21.33
CA LYS A 307 -12.71 5.20 19.95
C LYS A 307 -11.44 4.43 19.58
N MET A 308 -11.27 4.13 18.30
CA MET A 308 -9.98 3.81 17.69
C MET A 308 -9.51 5.01 16.89
N ALA A 309 -8.35 5.59 17.20
CA ALA A 309 -7.72 6.55 16.31
C ALA A 309 -6.81 5.81 15.33
N MET A 310 -6.93 6.12 14.04
CA MET A 310 -6.18 5.51 12.95
C MET A 310 -5.35 6.59 12.26
N LEU A 311 -4.09 6.28 11.96
CA LEU A 311 -3.14 7.16 11.29
C LEU A 311 -2.41 6.39 10.19
N LEU A 312 -2.19 7.06 9.05
CA LEU A 312 -1.32 6.60 7.98
C LEU A 312 -0.20 7.63 7.76
N LEU A 313 1.04 7.21 7.99
CA LEU A 313 2.24 8.01 7.75
C LEU A 313 2.93 7.51 6.49
N LYS A 314 3.44 8.39 5.63
CA LYS A 314 4.21 7.97 4.44
C LYS A 314 5.49 8.80 4.31
N GLN A 315 6.62 8.09 4.13
CA GLN A 315 7.93 8.70 3.98
C GLN A 315 7.92 9.72 2.83
N GLY A 316 8.37 10.94 3.13
CA GLY A 316 8.39 12.03 2.16
C GLY A 316 7.00 12.52 1.72
N GLN A 317 5.91 12.15 2.39
CA GLN A 317 4.56 12.69 2.14
C GLN A 317 3.89 13.16 3.45
N GLY A 318 4.36 12.69 4.59
CA GLY A 318 3.89 13.06 5.92
C GLY A 318 2.66 12.29 6.40
N VAL A 319 1.75 12.96 7.10
CA VAL A 319 0.52 12.34 7.63
C VAL A 319 -0.54 12.33 6.54
N LYS A 320 -0.75 11.17 5.94
CA LYS A 320 -1.64 10.95 4.79
C LYS A 320 -3.08 10.70 5.16
N ASP A 321 -3.30 10.09 6.33
CA ASP A 321 -4.64 9.85 6.85
C ASP A 321 -4.65 9.91 8.38
N ALA A 322 -5.75 10.37 8.94
CA ALA A 322 -5.98 10.52 10.36
C ALA A 322 -7.48 10.62 10.65
N TYR A 323 -8.05 9.62 11.33
CA TYR A 323 -9.48 9.62 11.66
C TYR A 323 -9.75 8.82 12.92
N THR A 324 -11.00 8.90 13.42
CA THR A 324 -11.45 8.12 14.57
C THR A 324 -12.63 7.24 14.21
N ILE A 325 -12.62 6.01 14.71
CA ILE A 325 -13.71 5.06 14.59
C ILE A 325 -14.37 4.95 15.98
N PRO A 326 -15.64 5.36 16.15
CA PRO A 326 -16.35 5.12 17.39
C PRO A 326 -16.53 3.62 17.60
N CYS A 327 -16.35 3.14 18.83
CA CYS A 327 -16.57 1.74 19.17
C CYS A 327 -17.67 1.64 20.22
N ALA A 328 -18.67 0.81 19.96
CA ALA A 328 -19.76 0.56 20.89
C ALA A 328 -19.27 -0.22 22.12
N THR A 329 -18.24 -1.07 21.95
CA THR A 329 -17.76 -1.96 23.02
C THR A 329 -16.24 -2.08 23.08
N ALA A 330 -15.72 -2.51 24.23
CA ALA A 330 -14.31 -2.87 24.38
C ALA A 330 -13.91 -4.06 23.48
N ARG A 331 -14.85 -4.96 23.18
CA ARG A 331 -14.63 -6.12 22.32
C ARG A 331 -14.34 -5.69 20.88
N GLU A 332 -15.04 -4.68 20.40
CA GLU A 332 -14.83 -4.10 19.06
C GLU A 332 -13.46 -3.44 18.94
N GLN A 333 -13.06 -2.61 19.91
CA GLN A 333 -11.70 -2.04 19.95
C GLN A 333 -10.63 -3.15 19.93
N LYS A 334 -10.85 -4.20 20.74
CA LYS A 334 -9.94 -5.33 20.82
C LYS A 334 -9.85 -6.07 19.48
N SER A 335 -10.99 -6.29 18.81
CA SER A 335 -11.06 -6.92 17.48
C SER A 335 -10.24 -6.14 16.44
N ILE A 336 -10.37 -4.81 16.40
CA ILE A 336 -9.58 -3.97 15.47
C ILE A 336 -8.08 -4.09 15.77
N ILE A 337 -7.68 -4.05 17.05
CA ILE A 337 -6.27 -4.23 17.47
C ILE A 337 -5.72 -5.60 17.10
N GLU A 338 -6.50 -6.66 17.32
CA GLU A 338 -6.11 -8.05 17.02
C GLU A 338 -5.89 -8.20 15.51
N ARG A 339 -6.82 -7.72 14.69
CA ARG A 339 -6.69 -7.73 13.22
C ARG A 339 -5.45 -6.96 12.74
N MET A 340 -5.17 -5.79 13.28
CA MET A 340 -3.92 -5.07 12.96
C MET A 340 -2.67 -5.89 13.30
N SER A 341 -2.72 -6.70 14.36
CA SER A 341 -1.58 -7.51 14.78
C SER A 341 -1.43 -8.78 13.92
N GLU A 342 -2.56 -9.40 13.55
CA GLU A 342 -2.62 -10.68 12.82
C GLU A 342 -2.47 -10.51 11.29
N GLU A 343 -3.11 -9.50 10.70
CA GLU A 343 -3.16 -9.31 9.24
C GLU A 343 -2.00 -8.47 8.69
N VAL A 344 -1.46 -7.52 9.49
CA VAL A 344 -0.41 -6.59 9.03
C VAL A 344 0.80 -6.53 9.96
N GLY A 345 0.91 -7.48 10.89
CA GLY A 345 2.08 -7.64 11.76
C GLY A 345 2.36 -6.46 12.69
N ALA A 346 1.33 -5.69 13.10
CA ALA A 346 1.53 -4.52 13.94
C ALA A 346 2.06 -4.87 15.33
N LEU A 347 3.08 -4.12 15.78
CA LEU A 347 3.74 -4.28 17.07
C LEU A 347 3.16 -3.33 18.12
N THR A 348 3.40 -3.64 19.40
CA THR A 348 2.99 -2.76 20.50
C THR A 348 3.84 -1.50 20.52
N GLY A 349 3.18 -0.34 20.42
CA GLY A 349 3.81 0.98 20.54
C GLY A 349 3.64 1.61 21.93
N THR A 350 4.33 2.74 22.11
CA THR A 350 4.28 3.64 23.27
C THR A 350 3.85 5.04 22.83
N THR A 351 3.40 5.87 23.75
CA THR A 351 3.05 7.27 23.43
C THR A 351 4.25 8.05 22.90
N ASP A 352 5.46 7.74 23.38
CA ASP A 352 6.68 8.38 22.91
C ASP A 352 7.01 8.03 21.46
N CYS A 353 6.84 6.77 21.04
CA CYS A 353 7.06 6.41 19.64
C CYS A 353 5.95 6.94 18.72
N LEU A 354 4.70 7.02 19.19
CA LEU A 354 3.63 7.72 18.48
C LEU A 354 4.00 9.19 18.24
N ARG A 355 4.39 9.91 19.30
CA ARG A 355 4.79 11.32 19.21
C ARG A 355 5.96 11.52 18.24
N ARG A 356 7.01 10.70 18.33
CA ARG A 356 8.16 10.78 17.43
C ARG A 356 7.77 10.50 15.98
N ALA A 357 7.06 9.40 15.72
CA ALA A 357 6.65 9.02 14.36
C ALA A 357 5.81 10.12 13.68
N VAL A 358 4.84 10.70 14.40
CA VAL A 358 4.03 11.79 13.86
C VAL A 358 4.84 13.08 13.70
N SER A 359 5.76 13.41 14.61
CA SER A 359 6.62 14.60 14.50
C SER A 359 7.55 14.53 13.26
N LEU A 360 8.10 13.34 12.99
CA LEU A 360 8.91 13.07 11.80
C LEU A 360 8.06 13.18 10.52
N ALA A 361 6.86 12.58 10.52
CA ALA A 361 5.95 12.65 9.39
C ALA A 361 5.50 14.09 9.09
N LEU A 362 5.19 14.88 10.13
CA LEU A 362 4.88 16.30 9.97
C LEU A 362 6.01 17.07 9.29
N ALA A 363 7.26 16.82 9.68
CA ALA A 363 8.41 17.46 9.06
C ALA A 363 8.61 17.02 7.61
N ASP A 364 8.44 15.73 7.31
CA ASP A 364 8.54 15.18 5.96
C ASP A 364 7.51 15.79 5.00
N GLY A 365 6.26 15.94 5.44
CA GLY A 365 5.20 16.57 4.64
C GLY A 365 5.49 18.06 4.40
N LEU A 366 5.81 18.80 5.46
CA LEU A 366 6.08 20.24 5.37
C LEU A 366 7.32 20.58 4.55
N ALA A 367 8.33 19.71 4.51
CA ALA A 367 9.48 19.88 3.62
C ALA A 367 9.09 19.90 2.11
N ARG A 368 7.85 19.54 1.78
CA ARG A 368 7.26 19.53 0.44
C ARG A 368 6.01 20.41 0.32
N ASP A 369 5.80 21.31 1.27
CA ASP A 369 4.60 22.16 1.36
C ASP A 369 3.28 21.36 1.47
N LEU A 370 3.35 20.14 2.02
CA LEU A 370 2.18 19.29 2.27
C LEU A 370 1.77 19.41 3.75
N PRO A 371 0.71 20.17 4.09
CA PRO A 371 0.14 20.13 5.43
C PRO A 371 -0.41 18.73 5.76
N PRO A 372 -0.48 18.33 7.03
CA PRO A 372 -1.13 17.09 7.43
C PRO A 372 -2.64 17.15 7.15
N VAL A 373 -3.26 15.98 7.01
CA VAL A 373 -4.73 15.90 6.91
C VAL A 373 -5.44 16.50 8.13
N PRO A 374 -6.62 17.14 7.94
CA PRO A 374 -7.32 17.85 9.03
C PRO A 374 -7.69 16.98 10.25
N GLY A 375 -8.01 15.70 10.03
CA GLY A 375 -8.36 14.78 11.12
C GLY A 375 -7.23 14.54 12.13
N LEU A 376 -5.98 14.91 11.81
CA LEU A 376 -4.87 14.89 12.76
C LEU A 376 -5.13 15.80 13.97
N ILE A 377 -5.91 16.88 13.81
CA ILE A 377 -6.27 17.78 14.92
C ILE A 377 -7.03 17.03 16.00
N GLU A 378 -8.01 16.21 15.61
CA GLU A 378 -8.77 15.39 16.54
C GLU A 378 -7.88 14.31 17.15
N VAL A 379 -7.16 13.55 16.32
CA VAL A 379 -6.29 12.45 16.79
C VAL A 379 -5.23 12.95 17.78
N ALA A 380 -4.58 14.08 17.50
CA ALA A 380 -3.58 14.67 18.39
C ALA A 380 -4.18 15.07 19.74
N ARG A 381 -5.38 15.64 19.74
CA ARG A 381 -6.12 15.99 20.97
C ARG A 381 -6.44 14.74 21.79
N LEU A 382 -7.05 13.74 21.17
CA LEU A 382 -7.47 12.52 21.86
C LEU A 382 -6.28 11.68 22.36
N CYS A 383 -5.15 11.71 21.67
CA CYS A 383 -3.95 10.98 22.07
C CYS A 383 -3.06 11.76 23.06
N GLY A 384 -3.47 12.95 23.51
CA GLY A 384 -2.67 13.77 24.42
C GLY A 384 -1.33 14.21 23.80
N LEU A 385 -1.31 14.45 22.49
CA LEU A 385 -0.13 14.92 21.76
C LEU A 385 0.02 16.45 21.86
N ASP A 386 -0.15 16.99 23.08
CA ASP A 386 -0.01 18.41 23.34
C ASP A 386 1.37 18.91 22.90
N GLY A 387 1.39 20.07 22.24
CA GLY A 387 2.63 20.69 21.78
C GLY A 387 3.39 19.93 20.69
N LEU A 388 2.75 18.97 20.00
CA LEU A 388 3.34 18.26 18.86
C LEU A 388 3.88 19.25 17.81
N ARG A 389 5.19 19.17 17.53
CA ARG A 389 5.89 19.99 16.54
C ARG A 389 6.51 19.10 15.46
N PRO A 390 6.66 19.60 14.22
CA PRO A 390 7.49 18.94 13.23
C PRO A 390 8.94 18.86 13.72
N GLU A 391 9.55 17.69 13.58
CA GLU A 391 10.97 17.47 13.90
C GLU A 391 11.71 16.97 12.65
N PRO A 392 12.35 17.85 11.85
CA PRO A 392 13.13 17.40 10.71
C PRO A 392 14.39 16.67 11.20
N ARG A 393 14.59 15.44 10.73
CA ARG A 393 15.78 14.64 11.07
C ARG A 393 16.34 13.92 9.86
N SER A 394 17.66 13.93 9.75
CA SER A 394 18.38 13.11 8.77
C SER A 394 18.36 11.64 9.19
N THR A 395 18.53 10.71 8.24
CA THR A 395 18.63 9.27 8.54
C THR A 395 19.75 8.95 9.54
N PRO A 396 20.98 9.52 9.43
CA PRO A 396 22.01 9.36 10.46
C PRO A 396 21.57 9.80 11.86
N ASP A 397 20.91 10.96 11.98
CA ASP A 397 20.48 11.50 13.28
C ASP A 397 19.40 10.61 13.92
N LEU A 398 18.48 10.08 13.09
CA LEU A 398 17.46 9.12 13.54
C LEU A 398 18.12 7.90 14.18
N ILE A 399 19.12 7.33 13.51
CA ILE A 399 19.83 6.15 14.00
C ILE A 399 20.62 6.48 15.27
N ALA A 400 21.31 7.62 15.29
CA ALA A 400 22.19 8.01 16.39
C ALA A 400 21.47 8.16 17.75
N ASP A 401 20.21 8.56 17.73
CA ASP A 401 19.38 8.75 18.93
C ASP A 401 18.90 7.42 19.57
N MET A 402 19.07 6.28 18.89
CA MET A 402 18.60 4.98 19.38
C MET A 402 19.56 4.36 20.39
N GLY A 403 19.02 3.76 21.47
CA GLY A 403 19.84 3.00 22.41
C GLY A 403 20.52 1.80 21.74
N SER A 404 19.84 1.20 20.77
CA SER A 404 20.33 0.09 19.94
C SER A 404 21.56 0.49 19.12
N PHE A 405 21.68 1.76 18.69
CA PHE A 405 22.86 2.23 17.97
C PHE A 405 24.10 2.29 18.85
N ALA A 406 23.97 2.84 20.06
CA ALA A 406 25.06 2.83 21.03
C ALA A 406 25.50 1.40 21.35
N ALA A 407 24.55 0.47 21.51
CA ALA A 407 24.85 -0.94 21.73
C ALA A 407 25.60 -1.56 20.54
N VAL A 408 25.11 -1.39 19.31
CA VAL A 408 25.74 -1.92 18.09
C VAL A 408 27.16 -1.37 17.91
N LYS A 409 27.37 -0.06 18.09
CA LYS A 409 28.69 0.58 17.94
C LYS A 409 29.72 0.08 18.96
N ALA A 410 29.27 -0.33 20.15
CA ALA A 410 30.16 -0.90 21.17
C ALA A 410 30.62 -2.34 20.85
N LEU A 411 29.93 -3.04 19.93
CA LEU A 411 30.30 -4.40 19.55
C LEU A 411 31.53 -4.43 18.65
N PRO A 412 32.36 -5.49 18.69
CA PRO A 412 33.41 -5.72 17.70
C PRO A 412 32.84 -5.87 16.29
N SER A 413 33.61 -5.49 15.25
CA SER A 413 33.17 -5.53 13.86
C SER A 413 32.63 -6.89 13.40
N ARG A 414 33.18 -8.00 13.94
CA ARG A 414 32.66 -9.35 13.66
C ARG A 414 31.23 -9.55 14.15
N GLN A 415 30.89 -9.03 15.32
CA GLN A 415 29.55 -9.14 15.91
C GLN A 415 28.57 -8.18 15.24
N GLN A 416 29.01 -6.97 14.87
CA GLN A 416 28.21 -6.08 14.01
C GLN A 416 27.88 -6.76 12.67
N GLY A 417 28.87 -7.42 12.06
CA GLY A 417 28.67 -8.23 10.86
C GLY A 417 27.65 -9.36 11.06
N ALA A 418 27.67 -10.04 12.21
CA ALA A 418 26.70 -11.09 12.53
C ALA A 418 25.27 -10.55 12.67
N LEU A 419 25.09 -9.37 13.26
CA LEU A 419 23.79 -8.70 13.32
C LEU A 419 23.23 -8.38 11.93
N ILE A 420 24.11 -7.97 11.00
CA ILE A 420 23.69 -7.75 9.62
C ILE A 420 23.33 -9.06 8.94
N MET A 421 24.13 -10.12 9.11
CA MET A 421 23.84 -11.43 8.52
C MET A 421 22.51 -12.03 9.02
N ALA A 422 22.12 -11.74 10.27
CA ALA A 422 20.85 -12.21 10.83
C ALA A 422 19.60 -11.64 10.13
N SER A 423 19.76 -10.68 9.20
CA SER A 423 18.66 -10.18 8.38
C SER A 423 18.16 -11.19 7.35
N GLU A 424 18.93 -12.23 7.04
CA GLU A 424 18.55 -13.33 6.14
C GLU A 424 17.27 -14.05 6.61
N ASP A 425 17.08 -14.14 7.93
CA ASP A 425 15.91 -14.78 8.53
C ASP A 425 14.77 -13.78 8.83
N TRP A 426 14.88 -12.51 8.44
CA TRP A 426 13.85 -11.52 8.80
C TRP A 426 12.55 -11.76 8.05
N TRP A 427 12.62 -12.25 6.81
CA TRP A 427 11.46 -12.64 6.01
C TRP A 427 10.50 -13.56 6.78
N ASP A 428 11.05 -14.56 7.47
CA ASP A 428 10.27 -15.51 8.29
C ASP A 428 9.65 -14.87 9.54
N ARG A 429 10.20 -13.74 10.01
CA ARG A 429 9.85 -13.10 11.29
C ARG A 429 8.96 -11.87 11.16
N HIS A 430 9.10 -11.13 10.05
CA HIS A 430 8.46 -9.84 9.83
C HIS A 430 7.71 -9.87 8.49
N GLU A 431 6.40 -10.12 8.55
CA GLU A 431 5.52 -10.24 7.38
C GLU A 431 5.55 -9.01 6.47
N ILE A 432 5.73 -7.83 7.05
CA ILE A 432 5.87 -6.57 6.31
C ILE A 432 7.07 -6.56 5.35
N ILE A 433 8.08 -7.41 5.52
CA ILE A 433 9.21 -7.48 4.59
C ILE A 433 8.77 -8.03 3.24
N GLU A 434 7.66 -8.76 3.14
CA GLU A 434 7.05 -9.17 1.86
C GLU A 434 6.57 -7.98 1.00
N SER A 435 6.49 -6.79 1.59
CA SER A 435 6.20 -5.54 0.90
C SER A 435 7.44 -4.70 0.61
N TRP A 436 8.64 -5.21 0.89
CA TRP A 436 9.89 -4.48 0.71
C TRP A 436 10.47 -4.72 -0.70
N PHE A 437 9.94 -3.99 -1.67
CA PHE A 437 10.45 -3.95 -3.04
C PHE A 437 10.41 -2.54 -3.63
N GLU A 438 11.15 -2.32 -4.70
CA GLU A 438 11.02 -1.10 -5.52
C GLU A 438 9.92 -1.30 -6.57
N ASP A 439 9.04 -0.33 -6.68
CA ASP A 439 7.84 -0.41 -7.52
C ASP A 439 7.68 0.87 -8.38
N SER A 440 8.77 1.61 -8.60
CA SER A 440 8.72 2.86 -9.37
C SER A 440 8.96 2.61 -10.87
N ASP A 441 8.51 3.53 -11.72
CA ASP A 441 8.78 3.44 -13.16
C ASP A 441 10.28 3.46 -13.46
N GLU A 442 11.09 4.16 -12.66
CA GLU A 442 12.54 4.14 -12.84
C GLU A 442 13.14 2.77 -12.55
N ALA A 443 12.63 2.06 -11.53
CA ALA A 443 13.03 0.69 -11.24
C ALA A 443 12.60 -0.26 -12.37
N HIS A 444 11.36 -0.14 -12.86
CA HIS A 444 10.83 -0.94 -13.97
C HIS A 444 11.62 -0.66 -15.26
N ALA A 445 11.87 0.61 -15.60
CA ALA A 445 12.63 0.99 -16.79
C ALA A 445 14.10 0.53 -16.76
N VAL A 446 14.66 0.27 -15.58
CA VAL A 446 15.97 -0.37 -15.43
C VAL A 446 15.90 -1.86 -15.79
N LEU A 447 14.83 -2.54 -15.37
CA LEU A 447 14.56 -3.95 -15.66
C LEU A 447 14.14 -4.18 -17.12
N ASP A 448 13.26 -3.36 -17.69
CA ASP A 448 12.75 -3.47 -19.07
C ASP A 448 13.85 -3.37 -20.14
N LYS A 449 14.96 -2.67 -19.82
CA LYS A 449 16.12 -2.53 -20.71
C LYS A 449 17.03 -3.75 -20.70
N ALA A 450 16.84 -4.65 -19.74
CA ALA A 450 17.63 -5.86 -19.63
C ALA A 450 17.33 -6.81 -20.79
N ARG A 451 18.38 -7.43 -21.33
CA ARG A 451 18.27 -8.40 -22.43
C ARG A 451 18.37 -9.85 -21.96
N SER A 452 18.59 -10.04 -20.65
CA SER A 452 18.72 -11.33 -19.97
C SER A 452 18.56 -11.14 -18.47
N ALA A 453 18.19 -12.21 -17.75
CA ALA A 453 18.08 -12.21 -16.29
C ALA A 453 19.34 -11.66 -15.61
N ARG A 454 20.53 -12.12 -16.03
CA ARG A 454 21.80 -11.62 -15.51
C ARG A 454 21.99 -10.12 -15.70
N SER A 455 21.57 -9.56 -16.84
CA SER A 455 21.64 -8.12 -17.07
C SER A 455 20.63 -7.34 -16.25
N ALA A 456 19.45 -7.92 -15.99
CA ALA A 456 18.42 -7.34 -15.11
C ALA A 456 18.91 -7.28 -13.67
N GLU A 457 19.49 -8.38 -13.16
CA GLU A 457 20.06 -8.43 -11.82
C GLU A 457 21.13 -7.35 -11.62
N VAL A 458 22.09 -7.23 -12.55
CA VAL A 458 23.16 -6.23 -12.50
C VAL A 458 22.61 -4.80 -12.55
N ALA A 459 21.62 -4.57 -13.41
CA ALA A 459 21.00 -3.25 -13.58
C ALA A 459 20.25 -2.84 -12.30
N LEU A 460 19.49 -3.77 -11.71
CA LEU A 460 18.76 -3.55 -10.46
C LEU A 460 19.71 -3.32 -9.27
N TRP A 461 20.81 -4.06 -9.15
CA TRP A 461 21.81 -3.78 -8.11
C TRP A 461 22.37 -2.36 -8.21
N LYS A 462 22.62 -1.88 -9.44
CA LYS A 462 23.07 -0.51 -9.68
C LYS A 462 22.00 0.52 -9.32
N TRP A 463 20.72 0.22 -9.54
CA TRP A 463 19.61 1.07 -9.12
C TRP A 463 19.51 1.14 -7.60
N LEU A 464 19.51 0.00 -6.90
CA LEU A 464 19.42 -0.06 -5.44
C LEU A 464 20.57 0.68 -4.75
N GLU A 465 21.74 0.77 -5.39
CA GLU A 465 22.87 1.57 -4.90
C GLU A 465 22.52 3.06 -4.74
N THR A 466 21.64 3.59 -5.60
CA THR A 466 21.12 4.98 -5.51
C THR A 466 20.05 5.16 -4.43
N ARG A 467 19.54 4.06 -3.89
CA ARG A 467 18.41 3.99 -2.94
C ARG A 467 18.86 3.70 -1.51
N ARG A 468 20.17 3.77 -1.21
CA ARG A 468 20.73 3.47 0.13
C ARG A 468 20.06 4.24 1.26
N ASP A 469 19.90 5.56 1.12
CA ASP A 469 19.29 6.39 2.17
C ASP A 469 17.79 6.07 2.35
N TRP A 470 17.08 5.79 1.26
CA TRP A 470 15.66 5.40 1.29
C TRP A 470 15.45 4.15 2.16
N TRP A 471 16.20 3.08 1.87
CA TRP A 471 16.12 1.81 2.60
C TRP A 471 16.70 1.91 4.00
N ALA A 472 17.79 2.66 4.19
CA ALA A 472 18.33 2.91 5.52
C ALA A 472 17.30 3.62 6.42
N ARG A 473 16.50 4.54 5.87
CA ARG A 473 15.46 5.24 6.60
C ARG A 473 14.26 4.37 6.95
N ILE A 474 13.83 3.50 6.04
CA ILE A 474 12.82 2.46 6.34
C ILE A 474 13.30 1.55 7.47
N MET A 475 14.55 1.08 7.41
CA MET A 475 15.14 0.23 8.45
C MET A 475 15.31 0.98 9.78
N ALA A 476 15.71 2.25 9.77
CA ALA A 476 15.82 3.07 10.97
C ALA A 476 14.45 3.29 11.64
N ARG A 477 13.41 3.64 10.87
CA ARG A 477 12.05 3.77 11.40
C ARG A 477 11.51 2.44 11.94
N SER A 478 11.83 1.34 11.27
CA SER A 478 11.52 -0.01 11.78
C SER A 478 12.23 -0.29 13.10
N ALA A 479 13.50 0.07 13.21
CA ALA A 479 14.29 -0.09 14.43
C ALA A 479 13.72 0.69 15.61
N ASP A 480 13.21 1.92 15.43
CA ASP A 480 12.57 2.68 16.53
C ASP A 480 11.33 1.94 17.07
N VAL A 481 10.48 1.38 16.19
CA VAL A 481 9.32 0.58 16.60
C VAL A 481 9.76 -0.70 17.33
N LEU A 482 10.76 -1.40 16.79
CA LEU A 482 11.29 -2.63 17.36
C LEU A 482 11.96 -2.39 18.72
N GLU A 483 12.74 -1.33 18.87
CA GLU A 483 13.41 -0.99 20.12
C GLU A 483 12.39 -0.71 21.23
N LYS A 484 11.35 0.07 20.95
CA LYS A 484 10.33 0.41 21.97
C LYS A 484 9.39 -0.74 22.29
N SER A 485 9.23 -1.69 21.37
CA SER A 485 8.58 -2.98 21.65
C SER A 485 9.51 -4.02 22.30
N LEU A 486 10.76 -3.65 22.60
CA LEU A 486 11.80 -4.52 23.15
C LEU A 486 12.07 -5.77 22.29
N HIS A 487 11.88 -5.65 20.99
CA HIS A 487 12.10 -6.73 20.05
C HIS A 487 13.61 -6.95 19.81
N PRO A 488 14.11 -8.20 19.85
CA PRO A 488 15.54 -8.49 19.74
C PRO A 488 16.17 -8.02 18.42
N ASP A 489 15.38 -8.01 17.34
CA ASP A 489 15.85 -7.60 16.02
C ASP A 489 16.14 -6.09 15.89
N ALA A 490 15.77 -5.25 16.87
CA ALA A 490 16.03 -3.80 16.81
C ALA A 490 17.50 -3.47 16.50
N THR A 491 18.44 -4.17 17.14
CA THR A 491 19.88 -4.02 16.90
C THR A 491 20.31 -4.46 15.51
N GLY A 492 19.67 -5.47 14.94
CA GLY A 492 19.88 -5.92 13.56
C GLY A 492 19.45 -4.86 12.55
N PHE A 493 18.24 -4.29 12.71
CA PHE A 493 17.74 -3.22 11.85
C PHE A 493 18.65 -1.97 11.91
N VAL A 494 19.11 -1.59 13.10
CA VAL A 494 20.11 -0.51 13.25
C VAL A 494 21.42 -0.85 12.55
N ALA A 495 21.93 -2.08 12.69
CA ALA A 495 23.18 -2.49 12.05
C ALA A 495 23.07 -2.46 10.52
N CYS A 496 21.95 -2.94 9.94
CA CYS A 496 21.69 -2.89 8.50
C CYS A 496 21.55 -1.44 7.99
N ALA A 497 20.77 -0.60 8.68
CA ALA A 497 20.62 0.81 8.33
C ALA A 497 21.97 1.54 8.35
N THR A 498 22.77 1.32 9.39
CA THR A 498 24.12 1.89 9.51
C THR A 498 25.03 1.40 8.39
N ALA A 499 25.01 0.11 8.08
CA ALA A 499 25.84 -0.48 7.02
C ALA A 499 25.50 0.06 5.63
N LEU A 500 24.21 0.34 5.36
CA LEU A 500 23.79 0.99 4.12
C LEU A 500 24.40 2.39 3.96
N LEU A 501 24.34 3.20 5.03
CA LEU A 501 24.89 4.56 5.04
C LEU A 501 26.42 4.60 5.02
N GLU A 502 27.09 3.61 5.62
CA GLU A 502 28.55 3.47 5.61
C GLU A 502 29.09 2.89 4.28
N GLY A 503 28.22 2.59 3.31
CA GLY A 503 28.62 2.14 1.98
C GLY A 503 29.03 0.67 1.92
N ARG A 504 28.59 -0.17 2.87
CA ARG A 504 28.81 -1.62 2.78
C ARG A 504 28.17 -2.15 1.50
N GLU A 505 28.86 -3.08 0.83
CA GLU A 505 28.37 -3.73 -0.40
C GLU A 505 26.97 -4.34 -0.16
N LEU A 506 25.99 -3.99 -1.01
CA LEU A 506 24.59 -4.39 -0.81
C LEU A 506 24.41 -5.90 -0.72
N LYS A 507 25.14 -6.66 -1.56
CA LYS A 507 25.12 -8.13 -1.56
C LYS A 507 25.60 -8.78 -0.27
N LYS A 508 26.22 -8.01 0.63
CA LYS A 508 26.65 -8.47 1.97
C LYS A 508 25.64 -8.13 3.06
N ILE A 509 24.50 -7.54 2.71
CA ILE A 509 23.39 -7.19 3.59
C ILE A 509 22.20 -8.05 3.13
N PRO A 510 21.93 -9.21 3.75
CA PRO A 510 20.98 -10.19 3.20
C PRO A 510 19.58 -9.64 2.90
N VAL A 511 19.05 -8.72 3.72
CA VAL A 511 17.73 -8.11 3.46
C VAL A 511 17.70 -7.30 2.15
N MET A 512 18.85 -6.81 1.66
CA MET A 512 18.93 -6.17 0.35
C MET A 512 18.87 -7.19 -0.80
N LEU A 513 19.26 -8.45 -0.58
CA LEU A 513 19.03 -9.55 -1.51
C LEU A 513 17.52 -9.82 -1.60
N ASP A 514 16.83 -9.90 -0.46
CA ASP A 514 15.38 -10.09 -0.43
C ASP A 514 14.64 -8.95 -1.16
N ILE A 515 15.05 -7.69 -0.92
CA ILE A 515 14.49 -6.53 -1.63
C ILE A 515 14.73 -6.64 -3.15
N HIS A 516 15.93 -7.06 -3.55
CA HIS A 516 16.29 -7.24 -4.95
C HIS A 516 15.42 -8.31 -5.63
N GLU A 517 15.27 -9.47 -4.99
CA GLU A 517 14.48 -10.59 -5.51
C GLU A 517 12.99 -10.23 -5.61
N GLN A 518 12.42 -9.64 -4.57
CA GLN A 518 11.03 -9.19 -4.58
C GLN A 518 10.77 -8.08 -5.60
N THR A 519 11.74 -7.20 -5.85
CA THR A 519 11.59 -6.19 -6.90
C THR A 519 11.46 -6.83 -8.28
N ILE A 520 12.19 -7.91 -8.55
CA ILE A 520 12.04 -8.67 -9.81
C ILE A 520 10.69 -9.39 -9.82
N GLU A 521 10.27 -9.99 -8.71
CA GLU A 521 8.99 -10.69 -8.60
C GLU A 521 7.80 -9.73 -8.81
N ALA A 522 7.83 -8.58 -8.16
CA ALA A 522 6.84 -7.52 -8.31
C ALA A 522 6.79 -7.03 -9.76
N TRP A 523 7.94 -6.78 -10.39
CA TRP A 523 8.03 -6.40 -11.79
C TRP A 523 7.43 -7.44 -12.74
N VAL A 524 7.63 -8.74 -12.49
CA VAL A 524 7.01 -9.81 -13.30
C VAL A 524 5.50 -9.87 -13.09
N ARG A 525 5.03 -9.76 -11.84
CA ARG A 525 3.60 -9.76 -11.50
C ARG A 525 2.85 -8.54 -12.05
N ASP A 526 3.59 -7.49 -12.36
CA ASP A 526 3.05 -6.24 -12.87
C ASP A 526 2.64 -6.30 -14.34
N ASP A 527 2.92 -7.40 -15.04
CA ASP A 527 2.46 -7.60 -16.42
C ASP A 527 0.93 -7.85 -16.44
N PRO A 528 0.12 -7.04 -17.15
CA PRO A 528 -1.34 -7.17 -17.16
C PRO A 528 -1.88 -8.40 -17.88
N ASP A 529 -1.03 -9.09 -18.63
CA ASP A 529 -1.33 -10.36 -19.26
C ASP A 529 -0.69 -11.53 -18.47
N PHE A 530 -0.04 -11.24 -17.33
CA PHE A 530 0.34 -12.23 -16.34
C PHE A 530 -0.91 -12.73 -15.63
N ASP A 531 -1.26 -13.98 -15.88
CA ASP A 531 -2.30 -14.68 -15.14
C ASP A 531 -1.65 -15.47 -13.98
N PRO A 532 -1.83 -15.03 -12.72
CA PRO A 532 -1.29 -15.74 -11.55
C PRO A 532 -1.99 -17.08 -11.29
N GLU A 533 -3.18 -17.28 -11.86
CA GLU A 533 -3.96 -18.54 -11.83
C GLU A 533 -3.81 -19.35 -13.13
N ALA A 534 -3.06 -18.85 -14.12
CA ALA A 534 -2.80 -19.60 -15.35
C ALA A 534 -2.16 -20.93 -14.96
N SER A 535 -2.89 -21.99 -15.25
CA SER A 535 -2.32 -23.32 -15.20
C SER A 535 -1.17 -23.37 -16.20
N LEU A 536 -0.22 -24.30 -16.00
CA LEU A 536 0.83 -24.52 -17.00
C LEU A 536 0.27 -24.81 -18.41
N GLU A 537 -1.02 -25.15 -18.55
CA GLU A 537 -1.72 -25.34 -19.83
C GLU A 537 -2.02 -24.02 -20.54
N ASP A 538 -2.27 -22.92 -19.82
CA ASP A 538 -2.69 -21.63 -20.40
C ASP A 538 -1.50 -20.83 -20.95
N LEU A 539 -0.29 -21.06 -20.43
CA LEU A 539 0.97 -20.46 -20.92
C LEU A 539 1.50 -21.10 -22.23
N ALA A 540 0.84 -22.14 -22.74
CA ALA A 540 1.25 -22.87 -23.93
C ALA A 540 0.36 -22.54 -25.15
N GLU A 541 0.65 -21.43 -25.87
CA GLU A 541 0.15 -21.29 -27.23
C GLU A 541 0.72 -22.40 -28.13
N ALA A 542 -0.17 -23.31 -28.53
CA ALA A 542 0.05 -24.56 -29.26
C ALA A 542 0.80 -25.66 -28.47
N ALA A 543 0.09 -26.76 -28.19
CA ALA A 543 0.66 -27.96 -27.57
C ALA A 543 1.92 -28.41 -28.33
N PRO A 544 3.11 -28.39 -27.69
CA PRO A 544 4.35 -28.76 -28.35
C PRO A 544 4.36 -30.23 -28.78
N GLU A 545 5.12 -30.56 -29.83
CA GLU A 545 5.24 -31.96 -30.28
C GLU A 545 5.73 -32.86 -29.12
N PRO A 546 5.13 -34.05 -28.91
CA PRO A 546 5.53 -34.95 -27.83
C PRO A 546 7.04 -35.22 -27.80
N GLU A 547 7.59 -35.42 -26.60
CA GLU A 547 9.00 -35.78 -26.43
C GLU A 547 9.33 -37.07 -27.22
N LYS A 548 10.35 -37.00 -28.09
CA LYS A 548 10.87 -38.20 -28.78
C LYS A 548 11.71 -39.02 -27.79
N LYS A 549 11.69 -40.35 -27.93
CA LYS A 549 12.40 -41.26 -27.01
C LYS A 549 13.89 -40.87 -26.85
N GLY A 550 14.26 -40.42 -25.64
CA GLY A 550 15.64 -40.05 -25.29
C GLY A 550 16.07 -38.65 -25.77
N GLU A 551 15.15 -37.81 -26.23
CA GLU A 551 15.42 -36.46 -26.75
C GLU A 551 16.03 -35.54 -25.67
N VAL A 552 15.43 -35.49 -24.49
CA VAL A 552 15.95 -34.66 -23.38
C VAL A 552 17.30 -35.17 -22.90
N ALA A 553 17.48 -36.49 -22.78
CA ALA A 553 18.77 -37.09 -22.43
C ALA A 553 19.87 -36.79 -23.46
N ALA A 554 19.52 -36.61 -24.74
CA ALA A 554 20.46 -36.20 -25.78
C ALA A 554 20.84 -34.72 -25.65
N LEU A 555 19.89 -33.85 -25.32
CA LEU A 555 20.11 -32.41 -25.12
C LEU A 555 20.91 -32.11 -23.84
N LEU A 556 20.74 -32.91 -22.79
CA LEU A 556 21.49 -32.81 -21.54
C LEU A 556 22.88 -33.48 -21.61
N ARG A 557 23.25 -34.10 -22.73
CA ARG A 557 24.49 -34.88 -22.81
C ARG A 557 25.72 -34.01 -22.55
N GLY A 558 26.44 -34.37 -21.49
CA GLY A 558 27.68 -33.72 -21.08
C GLY A 558 27.49 -32.51 -20.17
N THR A 559 26.28 -32.02 -19.92
CA THR A 559 26.03 -30.85 -19.04
C THR A 559 26.22 -31.17 -17.55
N GLY A 560 26.38 -32.46 -17.21
CA GLY A 560 26.41 -32.94 -15.83
C GLY A 560 25.02 -33.16 -15.23
N LEU A 561 23.94 -32.78 -15.94
CA LEU A 561 22.56 -33.03 -15.55
C LEU A 561 22.03 -34.28 -16.26
N SER A 562 21.24 -35.09 -15.56
CA SER A 562 20.51 -36.21 -16.15
C SER A 562 19.02 -35.89 -16.27
N SER A 563 18.33 -36.66 -17.12
CA SER A 563 16.87 -36.53 -17.25
C SER A 563 16.16 -36.85 -15.93
N ASP A 564 16.71 -37.78 -15.15
CA ASP A 564 16.18 -38.16 -13.84
C ASP A 564 16.39 -37.05 -12.80
N TRP A 565 17.58 -36.40 -12.79
CA TRP A 565 17.83 -35.22 -11.95
C TRP A 565 16.84 -34.09 -12.28
N LEU A 566 16.58 -33.85 -13.56
CA LEU A 566 15.64 -32.80 -14.00
C LEU A 566 14.22 -33.07 -13.49
N ASP A 567 13.74 -34.31 -13.56
CA ASP A 567 12.44 -34.69 -13.02
C ASP A 567 12.36 -34.47 -11.50
N GLY A 568 13.43 -34.76 -10.77
CA GLY A 568 13.50 -34.52 -9.32
C GLY A 568 13.47 -33.04 -8.98
N TYR A 569 14.26 -32.24 -9.68
CA TYR A 569 14.33 -30.79 -9.51
C TYR A 569 12.96 -30.14 -9.81
N LEU A 570 12.31 -30.51 -10.91
CA LEU A 570 10.95 -30.05 -11.25
C LEU A 570 9.91 -30.52 -10.24
N THR A 571 10.05 -31.71 -9.66
CA THR A 571 9.11 -32.18 -8.62
C THR A 571 9.18 -31.26 -7.39
N GLY A 572 10.37 -30.88 -6.94
CA GLY A 572 10.53 -29.96 -5.81
C GLY A 572 9.99 -28.55 -6.07
N ILE A 573 10.00 -28.12 -7.33
CA ILE A 573 9.44 -26.85 -7.78
C ILE A 573 7.90 -26.89 -7.78
N VAL A 574 7.33 -27.93 -8.39
CA VAL A 574 5.88 -28.06 -8.58
C VAL A 574 5.13 -28.18 -7.25
N ILE A 575 5.68 -28.91 -6.28
CA ILE A 575 5.03 -29.12 -4.98
C ILE A 575 5.30 -28.01 -3.97
N ALA A 576 6.08 -26.99 -4.31
CA ALA A 576 6.42 -25.94 -3.37
C ALA A 576 5.15 -25.22 -2.87
N PRO A 577 5.05 -24.89 -1.57
CA PRO A 577 3.90 -24.16 -1.02
C PRO A 577 3.68 -22.77 -1.63
N LYS A 578 4.77 -22.07 -1.99
CA LYS A 578 4.72 -20.82 -2.76
C LYS A 578 5.15 -21.11 -4.20
N ILE A 579 4.51 -20.45 -5.16
CA ILE A 579 4.84 -20.59 -6.60
C ILE A 579 6.30 -20.17 -6.82
N ILE A 580 7.09 -21.05 -7.43
CA ILE A 580 8.46 -20.76 -7.86
C ILE A 580 8.44 -20.47 -9.35
N MET A 581 8.73 -19.23 -9.70
CA MET A 581 8.54 -18.70 -11.04
C MET A 581 9.63 -19.23 -12.01
N PRO A 582 9.32 -19.41 -13.31
CA PRO A 582 10.29 -19.90 -14.30
C PRO A 582 11.62 -19.14 -14.30
N ASN A 583 11.61 -17.82 -14.15
CA ASN A 583 12.81 -17.00 -14.07
C ASN A 583 13.72 -17.33 -12.87
N GLN A 584 13.20 -17.94 -11.80
CA GLN A 584 13.97 -18.33 -10.60
C GLN A 584 14.65 -19.69 -10.78
N TRP A 585 13.97 -20.66 -11.40
CA TRP A 585 14.48 -22.03 -11.52
C TRP A 585 15.12 -22.37 -12.86
N LEU A 586 14.73 -21.71 -13.95
CA LEU A 586 15.33 -21.90 -15.27
C LEU A 586 16.82 -21.57 -15.31
N PRO A 587 17.34 -20.48 -14.71
CA PRO A 587 18.76 -20.14 -14.80
C PRO A 587 19.68 -21.28 -14.41
N ARG A 588 19.31 -22.07 -13.38
CA ARG A 588 20.09 -23.23 -12.93
C ARG A 588 20.25 -24.29 -14.02
N ILE A 589 19.20 -24.54 -14.79
CA ILE A 589 19.21 -25.51 -15.89
C ILE A 589 19.93 -24.90 -17.10
N LEU A 590 19.62 -23.64 -17.41
CA LEU A 590 20.17 -22.92 -18.56
C LEU A 590 21.68 -22.69 -18.43
N ASP A 591 22.22 -22.41 -17.26
CA ASP A 591 23.67 -22.23 -17.04
C ASP A 591 24.47 -23.49 -17.44
N ALA A 592 23.88 -24.68 -17.23
CA ALA A 592 24.51 -25.94 -17.61
C ALA A 592 24.37 -26.26 -19.12
N VAL A 593 23.27 -25.82 -19.74
CA VAL A 593 22.84 -26.22 -21.08
C VAL A 593 23.26 -25.21 -22.16
N LEU A 594 23.10 -23.90 -21.89
CA LEU A 594 23.39 -22.80 -22.82
C LEU A 594 24.79 -22.84 -23.44
N PRO A 595 25.87 -23.19 -22.72
CA PRO A 595 27.21 -23.24 -23.32
C PRO A 595 27.38 -24.34 -24.39
N ARG A 596 26.40 -25.24 -24.54
CA ARG A 596 26.53 -26.48 -25.35
C ARG A 596 25.37 -26.74 -26.29
N ILE A 597 24.21 -26.17 -26.02
CA ILE A 597 23.04 -26.34 -26.87
C ILE A 597 23.18 -25.50 -28.14
N ASP A 598 22.80 -26.09 -29.27
CA ASP A 598 22.69 -25.37 -30.53
C ASP A 598 21.56 -24.32 -30.39
N PRO A 599 21.79 -23.04 -30.76
CA PRO A 599 20.74 -22.00 -30.70
C PRO A 599 19.44 -22.40 -31.41
N SER A 600 19.51 -23.18 -32.49
CA SER A 600 18.33 -23.68 -33.22
C SER A 600 17.50 -24.71 -32.44
N ARG A 601 18.06 -25.29 -31.38
CA ARG A 601 17.40 -26.28 -30.51
C ARG A 601 16.97 -25.71 -29.17
N PHE A 602 17.28 -24.43 -28.91
CA PHE A 602 16.98 -23.78 -27.64
C PHE A 602 15.47 -23.72 -27.38
N GLN A 603 14.68 -23.28 -28.37
CA GLN A 603 13.22 -23.24 -28.24
C GLN A 603 12.65 -24.64 -27.97
N ARG A 604 13.07 -25.65 -28.74
CA ARG A 604 12.66 -27.05 -28.52
C ARG A 604 13.00 -27.55 -27.12
N PHE A 605 14.15 -27.16 -26.58
CA PHE A 605 14.53 -27.51 -25.21
C PHE A 605 13.64 -26.84 -24.17
N MET A 606 13.27 -25.57 -24.37
CA MET A 606 12.31 -24.86 -23.52
C MET A 606 10.93 -25.54 -23.54
N ASP A 607 10.43 -25.90 -24.72
CA ASP A 607 9.15 -26.61 -24.87
C ASP A 607 9.16 -27.96 -24.12
N LEU A 608 10.27 -28.70 -24.22
CA LEU A 608 10.47 -29.98 -23.52
C LEU A 608 10.53 -29.82 -22.00
N LEU A 609 11.09 -28.71 -21.50
CA LEU A 609 11.12 -28.40 -20.06
C LEU A 609 9.72 -28.12 -19.53
N MET A 610 8.91 -27.35 -20.27
CA MET A 610 7.53 -27.03 -19.88
C MET A 610 6.65 -28.29 -19.88
N MET A 611 6.72 -29.11 -20.94
CA MET A 611 6.02 -30.40 -20.98
C MET A 611 6.40 -31.31 -19.81
N ARG A 612 7.67 -31.33 -19.42
CA ARG A 612 8.14 -32.16 -18.30
C ARG A 612 7.64 -31.65 -16.95
N ALA A 613 7.61 -30.33 -16.74
CA ALA A 613 7.05 -29.74 -15.53
C ALA A 613 5.58 -30.11 -15.38
N GLN A 614 4.80 -30.00 -16.46
CA GLN A 614 3.38 -30.41 -16.50
C GLN A 614 3.22 -31.91 -16.22
N ALA A 615 3.96 -32.76 -16.93
CA ALA A 615 3.90 -34.21 -16.72
C ALA A 615 4.31 -34.63 -15.30
N VAL A 616 5.18 -33.85 -14.64
CA VAL A 616 5.55 -34.05 -13.23
C VAL A 616 4.40 -33.65 -12.32
N ALA A 617 3.71 -32.54 -12.59
CA ALA A 617 2.54 -32.11 -11.84
C ALA A 617 1.39 -33.12 -11.90
N GLU A 618 1.06 -33.62 -13.09
CA GLU A 618 0.04 -34.67 -13.28
C GLU A 618 0.38 -35.93 -12.48
N ARG A 619 1.62 -36.40 -12.57
CA ARG A 619 2.08 -37.57 -11.81
C ARG A 619 2.11 -37.31 -10.31
N ALA A 620 2.45 -36.09 -9.88
CA ALA A 620 2.49 -35.74 -8.46
C ALA A 620 1.09 -35.81 -7.82
N SER A 621 0.03 -35.56 -8.58
CA SER A 621 -1.36 -35.70 -8.13
C SER A 621 -1.81 -37.15 -7.93
N GLU A 622 -1.12 -38.12 -8.54
CA GLU A 622 -1.49 -39.55 -8.52
C GLU A 622 -0.43 -40.40 -7.78
N PRO A 623 -0.59 -40.66 -6.47
CA PRO A 623 0.42 -41.33 -5.64
C PRO A 623 0.93 -42.67 -6.21
N ALA A 624 0.03 -43.48 -6.76
CA ALA A 624 0.38 -44.79 -7.31
C ALA A 624 1.24 -44.67 -8.57
N GLU A 625 0.93 -43.71 -9.44
CA GLU A 625 1.69 -43.45 -10.66
C GLU A 625 3.06 -42.84 -10.33
N PHE A 626 3.11 -41.90 -9.37
CA PHE A 626 4.36 -41.36 -8.86
C PHE A 626 5.27 -42.46 -8.33
N ALA A 627 4.78 -43.31 -7.42
CA ALA A 627 5.56 -44.40 -6.82
C ALA A 627 6.05 -45.41 -7.86
N ALA A 628 5.21 -45.75 -8.86
CA ALA A 628 5.59 -46.62 -9.96
C ALA A 628 6.68 -45.98 -10.86
N SER A 629 6.61 -44.67 -11.08
CA SER A 629 7.59 -43.93 -11.88
C SER A 629 8.98 -43.88 -11.21
N ILE A 630 9.05 -43.86 -9.88
CA ILE A 630 10.33 -43.94 -9.15
C ILE A 630 10.82 -45.39 -9.07
N SER A 631 9.93 -46.35 -8.84
CA SER A 631 10.28 -47.77 -8.69
C SER A 631 10.78 -48.41 -10.00
N SER A 632 10.33 -47.92 -11.14
CA SER A 632 10.78 -48.38 -12.46
C SER A 632 12.16 -47.85 -12.87
N ARG A 633 12.73 -46.88 -12.14
CA ARG A 633 14.07 -46.33 -12.38
C ARG A 633 15.16 -47.27 -11.85
N SER A 634 16.32 -47.25 -12.49
CA SER A 634 17.52 -47.90 -11.92
C SER A 634 17.95 -47.23 -10.61
N LYS A 635 18.70 -47.92 -9.76
CA LYS A 635 19.23 -47.33 -8.50
C LYS A 635 20.01 -46.02 -8.73
N LYS A 636 20.76 -45.94 -9.83
CA LYS A 636 21.48 -44.72 -10.20
C LYS A 636 20.51 -43.59 -10.56
N ALA A 637 19.50 -43.88 -11.37
CA ALA A 637 18.47 -42.92 -11.76
C ALA A 637 17.62 -42.44 -10.57
N GLN A 638 17.34 -43.32 -9.60
CA GLN A 638 16.70 -42.92 -8.34
C GLN A 638 17.59 -41.96 -7.54
N GLY A 639 18.91 -42.22 -7.48
CA GLY A 639 19.87 -41.32 -6.84
C GLY A 639 19.97 -39.95 -7.53
N ASP A 640 19.99 -39.93 -8.86
CA ASP A 640 19.99 -38.70 -9.65
C ASP A 640 18.71 -37.88 -9.41
N TRP A 641 17.54 -38.54 -9.41
CA TRP A 641 16.26 -37.91 -9.10
C TRP A 641 16.24 -37.31 -7.69
N ALA A 642 16.67 -38.08 -6.68
CA ALA A 642 16.73 -37.61 -5.29
C ALA A 642 17.65 -36.39 -5.14
N SER A 643 18.74 -36.36 -5.89
CA SER A 643 19.68 -35.24 -5.88
C SER A 643 19.05 -33.97 -6.45
N GLY A 644 18.30 -34.08 -7.55
CA GLY A 644 17.55 -32.95 -8.12
C GLY A 644 16.47 -32.44 -7.18
N PHE A 645 15.72 -33.35 -6.56
CA PHE A 645 14.68 -33.02 -5.59
C PHE A 645 15.25 -32.30 -4.36
N SER A 646 16.34 -32.83 -3.79
CA SER A 646 17.04 -32.19 -2.68
C SER A 646 17.59 -30.82 -3.04
N GLU A 647 18.13 -30.66 -4.25
CA GLU A 647 18.68 -29.37 -4.70
C GLU A 647 17.58 -28.31 -4.86
N ALA A 648 16.40 -28.69 -5.35
CA ALA A 648 15.26 -27.77 -5.42
C ALA A 648 14.81 -27.32 -4.01
N LEU A 649 14.69 -28.24 -3.06
CA LEU A 649 14.31 -27.93 -1.68
C LEU A 649 15.33 -27.04 -0.97
N ASP A 650 16.63 -27.27 -1.20
CA ASP A 650 17.70 -26.47 -0.62
C ASP A 650 17.82 -25.08 -1.25
N ARG A 651 17.61 -24.98 -2.57
CA ARG A 651 17.71 -23.72 -3.31
C ARG A 651 16.52 -22.79 -3.07
N PHE A 652 15.32 -23.35 -2.90
CA PHE A 652 14.09 -22.59 -2.79
C PHE A 652 13.50 -22.66 -1.38
N GLN A 653 14.34 -22.59 -0.34
CA GLN A 653 13.89 -22.63 1.06
C GLN A 653 12.85 -21.55 1.37
N SER A 654 12.93 -20.37 0.73
CA SER A 654 11.96 -19.28 0.85
C SER A 654 10.55 -19.66 0.36
N ALA A 655 10.44 -20.64 -0.54
CA ALA A 655 9.16 -21.18 -1.00
C ALA A 655 8.54 -22.18 0.01
N TRP A 656 9.27 -22.53 1.06
CA TRP A 656 8.86 -23.43 2.15
C TRP A 656 8.83 -22.68 3.50
N PRO A 657 7.88 -21.74 3.71
CA PRO A 657 7.88 -20.86 4.88
C PRO A 657 7.71 -21.63 6.19
N LYS A 658 8.48 -21.24 7.23
CA LYS A 658 8.41 -21.88 8.56
C LYS A 658 7.08 -21.59 9.28
N LYS A 659 6.49 -20.40 9.05
CA LYS A 659 5.16 -20.01 9.53
C LYS A 659 4.10 -20.75 8.69
N GLY A 660 3.28 -21.59 9.33
CA GLY A 660 2.34 -22.47 8.62
C GLY A 660 2.91 -23.82 8.16
N MET A 661 4.16 -24.15 8.52
CA MET A 661 4.81 -25.41 8.15
C MET A 661 4.12 -26.63 8.77
N THR A 662 3.38 -27.37 7.96
CA THR A 662 2.68 -28.59 8.39
C THR A 662 3.66 -29.71 8.73
N LYS A 663 3.19 -30.76 9.40
CA LYS A 663 4.04 -31.92 9.74
C LYS A 663 4.49 -32.64 8.48
N GLU A 664 3.64 -32.65 7.47
CA GLU A 664 3.81 -33.29 6.16
C GLU A 664 4.88 -32.56 5.35
N ASN A 665 4.86 -31.22 5.31
CA ASN A 665 5.90 -30.42 4.65
C ASN A 665 7.28 -30.62 5.30
N ARG A 666 7.34 -30.68 6.64
CA ARG A 666 8.58 -31.00 7.36
C ARG A 666 9.11 -32.38 6.99
N ARG A 667 8.22 -33.36 6.91
CA ARG A 667 8.56 -34.73 6.54
C ARG A 667 9.09 -34.81 5.09
N LEU A 668 8.51 -34.04 4.16
CA LEU A 668 9.02 -33.92 2.78
C LEU A 668 10.44 -33.35 2.73
N ILE A 669 10.71 -32.28 3.49
CA ILE A 669 12.04 -31.66 3.57
C ILE A 669 13.07 -32.64 4.18
N GLU A 670 12.70 -33.38 5.23
CA GLU A 670 13.55 -34.41 5.83
C GLU A 670 13.88 -35.54 4.83
N ILE A 671 12.90 -36.01 4.07
CA ILE A 671 13.11 -37.01 3.01
C ILE A 671 14.02 -36.45 1.91
N GLY A 672 13.82 -35.18 1.53
CA GLY A 672 14.69 -34.48 0.59
C GLY A 672 16.15 -34.46 1.04
N ALA A 673 16.40 -34.09 2.31
CA ALA A 673 17.74 -33.98 2.86
C ALA A 673 18.45 -35.33 3.09
N THR A 674 17.69 -36.39 3.40
CA THR A 674 18.23 -37.73 3.68
C THR A 674 18.34 -38.61 2.43
N GLY A 675 17.63 -38.25 1.35
CA GLY A 675 17.58 -38.97 0.09
C GLY A 675 16.72 -40.24 0.15
N LEU A 676 16.51 -40.87 -1.02
CA LEU A 676 15.63 -42.03 -1.16
C LEU A 676 16.14 -43.34 -0.53
N ALA A 677 17.37 -43.38 -0.01
CA ALA A 677 18.00 -44.61 0.48
C ALA A 677 17.37 -45.18 1.77
N GLY A 678 16.52 -44.40 2.46
CA GLY A 678 15.81 -44.80 3.68
C GLY A 678 14.36 -44.32 3.76
N ALA A 679 13.80 -43.80 2.66
CA ALA A 679 12.43 -43.29 2.60
C ALA A 679 11.45 -44.38 2.14
N ASP A 680 10.29 -44.47 2.77
CA ASP A 680 9.20 -45.31 2.30
C ASP A 680 8.55 -44.65 1.06
N LEU A 681 8.69 -45.25 -0.12
CA LEU A 681 8.21 -44.67 -1.38
C LEU A 681 6.70 -44.38 -1.38
N PRO A 682 5.84 -45.28 -0.86
CA PRO A 682 4.44 -44.99 -0.55
C PRO A 682 4.22 -43.76 0.33
N GLU A 683 5.02 -43.55 1.37
CA GLU A 683 4.94 -42.37 2.25
C GLU A 683 5.27 -41.10 1.46
N LEU A 684 6.38 -41.09 0.72
CA LEU A 684 6.78 -39.94 -0.09
C LEU A 684 5.73 -39.59 -1.15
N ALA A 685 5.17 -40.59 -1.84
CA ALA A 685 4.15 -40.40 -2.86
C ALA A 685 2.86 -39.78 -2.28
N ALA A 686 2.44 -40.24 -1.09
CA ALA A 686 1.27 -39.70 -0.41
C ALA A 686 1.49 -38.23 0.01
N LEU A 687 2.67 -37.91 0.56
CA LEU A 687 3.02 -36.55 0.96
C LEU A 687 3.07 -35.58 -0.23
N ILE A 688 3.64 -36.02 -1.37
CA ILE A 688 3.70 -35.24 -2.61
C ILE A 688 2.29 -34.95 -3.14
N ALA A 689 1.41 -35.95 -3.18
CA ALA A 689 0.05 -35.77 -3.68
C ALA A 689 -0.80 -34.89 -2.75
N GLU A 690 -0.66 -35.03 -1.42
CA GLU A 690 -1.35 -34.16 -0.47
C GLU A 690 -0.92 -32.70 -0.65
N ARG A 691 0.37 -32.47 -0.89
CA ARG A 691 0.89 -31.12 -1.15
C ARG A 691 0.39 -30.58 -2.49
N GLN A 692 0.41 -31.39 -3.54
CA GLN A 692 -0.08 -31.00 -4.86
C GLN A 692 -1.58 -30.67 -4.82
N ALA A 693 -2.39 -31.45 -4.09
CA ALA A 693 -3.81 -31.18 -3.91
C ALA A 693 -4.08 -29.83 -3.22
N LYS A 694 -3.20 -29.42 -2.28
CA LYS A 694 -3.26 -28.10 -1.63
C LYS A 694 -2.71 -26.96 -2.50
N ASN A 695 -2.06 -27.25 -3.62
CA ASN A 695 -1.62 -26.25 -4.60
C ASN A 695 -2.66 -26.06 -5.72
N SER A 696 -3.55 -27.03 -5.93
CA SER A 696 -4.56 -27.03 -7.01
C SER A 696 -5.97 -26.65 -6.55
N GLY A 697 -6.17 -26.29 -5.28
CA GLY A 697 -7.45 -25.84 -4.72
C GLY A 697 -7.24 -24.70 -3.76
#